data_AF-A0A7C8D3F4-F1
#
_entry.id   AF-A0A7C8D3F4-F1
#
_cell.length_a   1.000
_cell.length_b   1.000
_cell.length_c   1.000
_cell.angle_alpha   90.00
_cell.angle_beta   90.00
_cell.angle_gamma   90.00
#
_symmetry.space_group_name_H-M   'P 1'
#
loop_
_entity.id
_entity.type
_entity.pdbx_description
1 polymer ?
#
loop_
_entity_poly.entity_id
_entity_poly.type
_entity_poly.pdbx_seq_one_letter_code
_entity_poly.pdbx_strand_id
1 'polypeptide(L)'
;MHSNIGGRTCATGFTFLMLFSSILVLLVPTTFAVSDTRTSHTHVEQFGAGFDETIIATASSQLDVPRDLEFHPNPSRQDELWVVNRATDSITIITDAGQTSQSSQNRKDAYGYHFMEEVSAIAFGQSHSEFDYIFATSQETRNTYDGQAQPNNFMGPALWPSSLSHFAMVNQQQGGALGSHLDMLHESPNGMGIAHDSGNAYWYNDGYYEELVYYNFNNDHDTGGEDHDDGLVRRYVEITPTRNANIPGHMILDKANGILYISDTGAGRVLWVNTDDTTTTSTNIMGTSTQMDPVLVEYSEIRGVEWGVLATSLSSPSGIALHGDTLFVSQNANGKISAFDLATDGKSATIMQTVDTNANSIMGLEVGPNDKLWYVDAGLNRVVRLDPFPDSDSDGTRDTLDNCPDIPNAGQENHDGDSMGDMCDPDDDNDGILSDLSDADACPFGETGWTSSPSTDHDGDGCKDDRPEDLDDDNDGVSDGMDDCSKGELGWISDSSSTDYDSDGCRDSTEDLDDDDDYICDGSTAVSGCLVGWPQFDRCPTSPLSFTSSPTNDADRDGCEDNGEDTDDDDDGFSDSEDGCPNVVGTATSGENKGCPDGDSDSWADIEDDYPTDVTQWRDSDEDGYGDNIDGTDGDWCPLQEGTSTIDRLGCLDFDEDGYSNPSAVWTTDDGADAFPGDDSQWNDSDLDGYGDNPAPANMADICPTDYGTSTEDRLGCLDTDDDGWSDEGDDFEYDPTQWLDSDDDGYGDNLAPAITPDDCVNIWGNSTLDRLGCVDSDGDGWSDDGDAYPNHKLLWTDVDGDNYSDQTGTNLSDDCPEVAGTSTKDRLGCVDSDGDGWSDVADYYPKDAERHIKSKLPMIILISVLIAGLLGVTTLMIMRRKPDDELQALGQLMTAPPPPMGAFEAPPPPTPVLEPIQQGPPAVPAEGLPAGWTQEQWNYYGQEWLDDNS
;
A
#
# COMPACT_ATOMS: atom_id res chain seq x y z
N MET A 1 -44.21 -27.78 -2.69
CA MET A 1 -45.24 -28.50 -3.47
C MET A 1 -44.69 -29.87 -3.90
N HIS A 2 -45.14 -30.49 -5.01
CA HIS A 2 -44.78 -31.83 -5.52
C HIS A 2 -43.25 -32.16 -5.55
N SER A 3 -42.79 -33.42 -5.50
CA SER A 3 -43.34 -34.63 -6.17
C SER A 3 -43.20 -35.97 -5.41
N ASN A 4 -43.95 -36.99 -5.86
CA ASN A 4 -43.97 -38.36 -5.32
C ASN A 4 -43.25 -39.37 -6.23
N ILE A 5 -42.57 -40.36 -5.64
CA ILE A 5 -42.61 -41.78 -6.06
C ILE A 5 -42.70 -42.64 -4.79
N GLY A 6 -43.58 -43.66 -4.74
CA GLY A 6 -43.92 -44.37 -3.49
C GLY A 6 -43.78 -45.90 -3.51
N GLY A 7 -43.61 -46.53 -2.33
CA GLY A 7 -43.09 -47.90 -2.17
C GLY A 7 -43.85 -48.90 -1.27
N ARG A 8 -45.10 -48.62 -0.84
CA ARG A 8 -46.08 -49.56 -0.23
C ARG A 8 -45.74 -50.34 1.08
N THR A 9 -46.46 -49.99 2.16
CA THR A 9 -47.17 -50.90 3.13
C THR A 9 -46.36 -51.93 3.96
N CYS A 10 -46.71 -52.29 5.20
CA CYS A 10 -48.00 -52.21 5.89
C CYS A 10 -47.86 -52.28 7.44
N ALA A 11 -48.85 -51.75 8.17
CA ALA A 11 -49.43 -52.21 9.46
C ALA A 11 -48.55 -52.76 10.62
N THR A 12 -48.79 -52.45 11.91
CA THR A 12 -49.80 -51.57 12.57
C THR A 12 -49.46 -51.35 14.05
N GLY A 13 -49.44 -50.08 14.48
CA GLY A 13 -50.00 -49.63 15.79
C GLY A 13 -49.24 -49.94 17.08
N PHE A 14 -49.65 -49.40 18.24
CA PHE A 14 -50.51 -48.23 18.52
C PHE A 14 -50.42 -47.94 20.05
N THR A 15 -50.19 -46.68 20.46
CA THR A 15 -50.50 -46.12 21.81
C THR A 15 -49.86 -46.73 23.09
N PHE A 16 -49.73 -46.05 24.23
CA PHE A 16 -49.55 -44.62 24.59
C PHE A 16 -49.31 -44.50 26.12
N LEU A 17 -48.98 -43.29 26.58
CA LEU A 17 -49.16 -42.76 27.95
C LEU A 17 -48.17 -43.15 29.07
N MET A 18 -47.69 -42.12 29.75
CA MET A 18 -47.02 -42.12 31.06
C MET A 18 -47.98 -42.50 32.21
N LEU A 19 -47.47 -42.76 33.42
CA LEU A 19 -47.81 -42.06 34.68
C LEU A 19 -47.16 -42.71 35.94
N PHE A 20 -46.39 -41.91 36.68
CA PHE A 20 -46.21 -41.85 38.15
C PHE A 20 -46.39 -43.14 39.01
N SER A 21 -45.42 -43.45 39.90
CA SER A 21 -45.43 -42.96 41.31
C SER A 21 -44.53 -43.78 42.28
N SER A 22 -43.83 -43.05 43.17
CA SER A 22 -43.52 -43.38 44.58
C SER A 22 -42.87 -44.73 45.04
N ILE A 23 -41.61 -44.62 45.45
CA ILE A 23 -41.03 -45.05 46.75
C ILE A 23 -41.57 -46.34 47.42
N LEU A 24 -40.70 -47.35 47.58
CA LEU A 24 -40.63 -48.14 48.82
C LEU A 24 -39.21 -48.66 49.10
N VAL A 25 -38.72 -48.47 50.33
CA VAL A 25 -37.41 -48.98 50.78
C VAL A 25 -37.55 -50.38 51.37
N LEU A 26 -36.69 -51.33 50.96
CA LEU A 26 -36.49 -52.61 51.66
C LEU A 26 -35.03 -53.09 51.51
N LEU A 27 -34.39 -53.40 52.64
CA LEU A 27 -33.00 -53.87 52.72
C LEU A 27 -32.91 -55.40 52.62
N VAL A 28 -32.12 -55.91 51.68
CA VAL A 28 -31.57 -57.28 51.69
C VAL A 28 -30.13 -57.20 51.13
N PRO A 29 -29.11 -57.77 51.79
CA PRO A 29 -27.73 -57.67 51.32
C PRO A 29 -27.44 -58.69 50.20
N THR A 30 -27.09 -58.20 49.02
CA THR A 30 -26.46 -59.00 47.95
C THR A 30 -24.96 -58.72 47.93
N THR A 31 -24.15 -59.77 47.93
CA THR A 31 -22.74 -59.68 47.59
C THR A 31 -22.62 -59.26 46.13
N PHE A 32 -22.21 -58.02 45.88
CA PHE A 32 -21.82 -57.61 44.54
C PHE A 32 -20.52 -58.33 44.19
N ALA A 33 -20.56 -59.19 43.18
CA ALA A 33 -19.40 -59.32 42.31
C ALA A 33 -19.26 -57.97 41.61
N VAL A 34 -18.06 -57.39 41.62
CA VAL A 34 -17.76 -56.25 40.76
C VAL A 34 -17.71 -56.80 39.35
N SER A 35 -18.84 -56.68 38.63
CA SER A 35 -18.79 -56.65 37.17
C SER A 35 -18.14 -55.33 36.86
N ASP A 36 -16.85 -55.38 36.52
CA ASP A 36 -16.13 -54.16 36.19
C ASP A 36 -16.79 -53.53 34.96
N THR A 37 -17.27 -52.31 35.14
CA THR A 37 -17.86 -51.55 34.05
C THR A 37 -16.70 -50.97 33.26
N ARG A 38 -16.24 -51.69 32.23
CA ARG A 38 -15.29 -51.17 31.23
C ARG A 38 -15.74 -49.76 30.82
N THR A 39 -15.10 -48.77 31.43
CA THR A 39 -15.02 -47.40 30.94
C THR A 39 -14.45 -47.47 29.54
N SER A 40 -14.92 -46.59 28.66
CA SER A 40 -14.39 -46.49 27.31
C SER A 40 -13.05 -45.77 27.34
N HIS A 41 -12.01 -46.44 27.87
CA HIS A 41 -10.64 -45.98 27.75
C HIS A 41 -10.30 -45.93 26.26
N THR A 42 -10.25 -44.71 25.73
CA THR A 42 -9.88 -44.38 24.35
C THR A 42 -8.42 -44.69 24.05
N HIS A 43 -7.61 -44.87 25.10
CA HIS A 43 -6.17 -45.07 25.04
C HIS A 43 -5.71 -46.24 25.93
N VAL A 44 -4.52 -46.75 25.64
CA VAL A 44 -3.79 -47.72 26.46
C VAL A 44 -3.14 -46.98 27.64
N GLU A 45 -3.29 -47.50 28.86
CA GLU A 45 -2.83 -46.85 30.10
C GLU A 45 -1.35 -46.44 30.06
N GLN A 46 -0.48 -47.29 29.50
CA GLN A 46 0.96 -47.07 29.35
C GLN A 46 1.33 -45.94 28.36
N PHE A 47 0.38 -45.49 27.55
CA PHE A 47 0.54 -44.40 26.57
C PHE A 47 -0.26 -43.15 26.95
N GLY A 48 -1.42 -43.30 27.59
CA GLY A 48 -2.37 -42.21 27.78
C GLY A 48 -2.90 -41.64 26.46
N ALA A 49 -3.58 -40.51 26.56
CA ALA A 49 -3.90 -39.67 25.42
C ALA A 49 -2.61 -39.08 24.81
N GLY A 50 -1.72 -38.57 25.68
CA GLY A 50 -0.31 -38.32 25.36
C GLY A 50 0.64 -38.64 26.53
N PHE A 51 1.95 -38.56 26.27
CA PHE A 51 3.00 -38.88 27.25
C PHE A 51 4.26 -38.03 27.09
N ASP A 52 4.98 -37.83 28.20
CA ASP A 52 6.35 -37.30 28.24
C ASP A 52 7.39 -38.45 28.12
N GLU A 53 8.52 -38.21 27.43
CA GLU A 53 9.68 -39.13 27.43
C GLU A 53 10.70 -38.74 28.53
N THR A 54 10.66 -39.40 29.69
CA THR A 54 11.69 -39.19 30.72
C THR A 54 12.92 -40.03 30.41
N ILE A 55 14.06 -39.37 30.18
CA ILE A 55 15.37 -40.03 30.07
C ILE A 55 15.86 -40.43 31.46
N ILE A 56 15.92 -41.74 31.69
CA ILE A 56 16.27 -42.36 32.98
C ILE A 56 17.79 -42.48 33.14
N ALA A 57 18.45 -43.00 32.10
CA ALA A 57 19.89 -43.22 32.08
C ALA A 57 20.43 -43.00 30.66
N THR A 58 21.71 -42.67 30.56
CA THR A 58 22.42 -42.42 29.28
C THR A 58 23.80 -43.08 29.31
N ALA A 59 24.61 -42.88 28.27
CA ALA A 59 26.02 -43.28 28.24
C ALA A 59 26.85 -42.82 29.46
N SER A 60 26.43 -41.79 30.19
CA SER A 60 27.07 -41.39 31.47
C SER A 60 26.93 -42.44 32.58
N SER A 61 25.89 -43.27 32.51
CA SER A 61 25.70 -44.47 33.35
C SER A 61 26.41 -45.71 32.79
N GLN A 62 27.34 -45.54 31.85
CA GLN A 62 28.05 -46.61 31.16
C GLN A 62 27.11 -47.54 30.38
N LEU A 63 26.09 -46.97 29.73
CA LEU A 63 25.31 -47.65 28.70
C LEU A 63 26.08 -47.62 27.37
N ASP A 64 26.24 -48.77 26.71
CA ASP A 64 26.86 -48.83 25.39
C ASP A 64 26.28 -49.94 24.49
N VAL A 65 25.56 -49.52 23.45
CA VAL A 65 24.62 -50.32 22.66
C VAL A 65 23.75 -51.20 23.58
N PRO A 66 22.94 -50.58 24.48
CA PRO A 66 22.04 -51.30 25.35
C PRO A 66 21.03 -52.08 24.50
N ARG A 67 20.78 -53.35 24.86
CA ARG A 67 19.90 -54.24 24.10
C ARG A 67 18.60 -54.55 24.79
N ASP A 68 18.64 -54.73 26.09
CA ASP A 68 17.50 -55.26 26.84
C ASP A 68 17.51 -54.71 28.26
N LEU A 69 16.34 -54.71 28.88
CA LEU A 69 16.13 -54.21 30.24
C LEU A 69 15.10 -55.04 30.99
N GLU A 70 15.29 -55.23 32.29
CA GLU A 70 14.35 -55.97 33.15
C GLU A 70 14.45 -55.48 34.59
N PHE A 71 13.33 -55.39 35.32
CA PHE A 71 13.34 -55.00 36.73
C PHE A 71 13.63 -56.20 37.65
N HIS A 72 14.39 -55.97 38.73
CA HIS A 72 14.76 -57.04 39.66
C HIS A 72 13.53 -57.58 40.41
N PRO A 73 13.15 -58.89 40.28
CA PRO A 73 11.82 -59.34 40.73
C PRO A 73 11.64 -59.46 42.25
N ASN A 74 12.67 -59.22 43.07
CA ASN A 74 12.50 -59.15 44.52
C ASN A 74 11.77 -57.84 44.86
N PRO A 75 10.59 -57.85 45.52
CA PRO A 75 9.85 -56.63 45.89
C PRO A 75 10.64 -55.64 46.78
N SER A 76 11.76 -56.07 47.37
CA SER A 76 12.67 -55.21 48.15
C SER A 76 13.68 -54.45 47.28
N ARG A 77 13.71 -54.74 45.97
CA ARG A 77 14.58 -54.20 44.91
C ARG A 77 13.75 -53.88 43.64
N GLN A 78 12.43 -53.72 43.78
CA GLN A 78 11.49 -53.52 42.65
C GLN A 78 11.86 -52.32 41.74
N ASP A 79 12.53 -51.30 42.29
CA ASP A 79 13.00 -50.11 41.59
C ASP A 79 14.45 -50.26 41.07
N GLU A 80 15.00 -51.48 41.05
CA GLU A 80 16.36 -51.79 40.58
C GLU A 80 16.31 -52.36 39.16
N LEU A 81 16.67 -51.55 38.16
CA LEU A 81 16.63 -51.91 36.74
C LEU A 81 17.99 -52.46 36.26
N TRP A 82 17.97 -53.59 35.56
CA TRP A 82 19.16 -54.22 34.98
C TRP A 82 19.12 -54.06 33.46
N VAL A 83 20.21 -53.57 32.86
CA VAL A 83 20.30 -53.24 31.42
C VAL A 83 21.54 -53.86 30.79
N VAL A 84 21.38 -54.73 29.78
CA VAL A 84 22.51 -55.43 29.14
C VAL A 84 23.08 -54.63 27.96
N ASN A 85 24.41 -54.58 27.86
CA ASN A 85 25.15 -53.72 26.91
C ASN A 85 25.96 -54.54 25.92
N ARG A 86 25.53 -54.59 24.65
CA ARG A 86 26.21 -55.42 23.63
C ARG A 86 27.65 -55.00 23.39
N ALA A 87 27.95 -53.69 23.37
CA ALA A 87 29.28 -53.20 22.99
C ALA A 87 30.34 -53.38 24.08
N THR A 88 29.95 -53.83 25.28
CA THR A 88 30.86 -53.98 26.42
C THR A 88 30.70 -55.30 27.17
N ASP A 89 29.80 -56.21 26.77
CA ASP A 89 29.60 -57.53 27.37
C ASP A 89 29.37 -57.43 28.89
N SER A 90 28.49 -56.49 29.27
CA SER A 90 28.34 -55.98 30.63
C SER A 90 26.89 -55.60 30.95
N ILE A 91 26.56 -55.56 32.24
CA ILE A 91 25.24 -55.11 32.71
C ILE A 91 25.40 -53.80 33.49
N THR A 92 24.59 -52.81 33.14
CA THR A 92 24.40 -51.57 33.90
C THR A 92 23.19 -51.74 34.81
N ILE A 93 23.41 -51.63 36.11
CA ILE A 93 22.40 -51.78 37.15
C ILE A 93 22.09 -50.38 37.70
N ILE A 94 20.82 -50.01 37.68
CA ILE A 94 20.31 -48.70 38.08
C ILE A 94 19.45 -48.91 39.34
N THR A 95 19.90 -48.42 40.49
CA THR A 95 19.14 -48.47 41.75
C THR A 95 18.23 -47.26 41.85
N ASP A 96 17.03 -47.41 42.42
CA ASP A 96 16.02 -46.35 42.59
C ASP A 96 15.68 -45.69 41.23
N ALA A 97 15.48 -46.51 40.19
CA ALA A 97 15.31 -46.09 38.81
C ALA A 97 14.13 -45.10 38.65
N GLY A 98 14.39 -43.97 38.01
CA GLY A 98 13.41 -42.89 37.82
C GLY A 98 13.02 -42.13 39.10
N GLN A 99 13.71 -42.34 40.22
CA GLN A 99 13.53 -41.60 41.48
C GLN A 99 14.66 -40.60 41.72
N THR A 100 14.48 -39.67 42.68
CA THR A 100 15.49 -38.63 43.00
C THR A 100 16.76 -39.15 43.69
N SER A 101 16.74 -40.38 44.20
CA SER A 101 17.90 -41.07 44.78
C SER A 101 18.66 -41.96 43.79
N GLN A 102 18.27 -41.96 42.50
CA GLN A 102 18.80 -42.87 41.48
C GLN A 102 20.34 -42.90 41.45
N SER A 103 20.90 -44.11 41.39
CA SER A 103 22.34 -44.33 41.16
C SER A 103 22.57 -45.45 40.15
N SER A 104 23.73 -45.48 39.50
CA SER A 104 24.05 -46.52 38.51
C SER A 104 25.47 -47.07 38.67
N GLN A 105 25.61 -48.37 38.38
CA GLN A 105 26.87 -49.10 38.41
C GLN A 105 26.94 -50.05 37.20
N ASN A 106 28.10 -50.17 36.57
CA ASN A 106 28.32 -51.15 35.51
C ASN A 106 29.10 -52.36 36.04
N ARG A 107 28.80 -53.55 35.50
CA ARG A 107 29.32 -54.85 35.89
C ARG A 107 29.70 -55.65 34.64
N LYS A 108 30.99 -55.75 34.36
CA LYS A 108 31.56 -56.70 33.37
C LYS A 108 32.26 -57.84 34.10
N ASP A 109 31.92 -59.08 33.74
CA ASP A 109 32.64 -60.26 34.23
C ASP A 109 33.96 -60.46 33.46
N ALA A 110 35.02 -60.89 34.16
CA ALA A 110 36.34 -61.18 33.60
C ALA A 110 36.34 -62.25 32.50
N TYR A 111 35.31 -63.12 32.47
CA TYR A 111 35.09 -64.16 31.45
C TYR A 111 33.91 -63.83 30.52
N GLY A 112 33.37 -62.61 30.59
CA GLY A 112 32.24 -62.14 29.76
C GLY A 112 32.46 -62.32 28.26
N TYR A 113 33.71 -62.33 27.79
CA TYR A 113 34.10 -62.61 26.39
C TYR A 113 33.65 -63.97 25.83
N HIS A 114 33.12 -64.87 26.67
CA HIS A 114 32.51 -66.12 26.27
C HIS A 114 31.07 -66.24 26.78
N PHE A 115 30.83 -65.91 28.05
CA PHE A 115 29.52 -66.09 28.68
C PHE A 115 28.52 -64.95 28.41
N MET A 116 28.98 -63.80 27.91
CA MET A 116 28.17 -62.59 27.68
C MET A 116 28.57 -61.82 26.40
N GLU A 117 29.38 -62.42 25.52
CA GLU A 117 29.92 -61.77 24.31
C GLU A 117 28.79 -61.35 23.37
N GLU A 118 28.75 -60.07 23.03
CA GLU A 118 27.67 -59.43 22.28
C GLU A 118 26.24 -59.71 22.83
N VAL A 119 26.08 -59.64 24.17
CA VAL A 119 24.79 -59.86 24.86
C VAL A 119 23.61 -59.14 24.20
N SER A 120 22.54 -59.89 23.96
CA SER A 120 21.34 -59.48 23.21
C SER A 120 20.07 -59.42 24.05
N ALA A 121 19.97 -60.22 25.12
CA ALA A 121 18.79 -60.31 25.97
C ALA A 121 19.09 -60.79 27.39
N ILE A 122 18.16 -60.50 28.32
CA ILE A 122 18.14 -60.97 29.71
C ILE A 122 16.78 -61.61 30.04
N ALA A 123 16.75 -62.53 31.00
CA ALA A 123 15.52 -62.97 31.65
C ALA A 123 15.82 -63.37 33.11
N PHE A 124 15.14 -62.76 34.09
CA PHE A 124 15.19 -63.16 35.48
C PHE A 124 14.45 -64.48 35.68
N GLY A 125 15.07 -65.34 36.50
CA GLY A 125 14.57 -66.67 36.80
C GLY A 125 13.77 -66.72 38.10
N GLN A 126 13.87 -67.87 38.77
CA GLN A 126 13.32 -68.06 40.11
C GLN A 126 14.18 -67.38 41.20
N SER A 127 13.57 -67.17 42.37
CA SER A 127 14.30 -66.76 43.57
C SER A 127 15.27 -67.86 44.04
N HIS A 128 16.47 -67.46 44.45
CA HIS A 128 17.52 -68.36 44.93
C HIS A 128 18.00 -67.97 46.33
N SER A 129 18.15 -68.96 47.22
CA SER A 129 18.40 -68.73 48.66
C SER A 129 19.77 -68.11 48.98
N GLU A 130 20.73 -68.19 48.05
CA GLU A 130 22.06 -67.56 48.18
C GLU A 130 22.26 -66.36 47.24
N PHE A 131 21.62 -66.38 46.06
CA PHE A 131 21.82 -65.38 45.01
C PHE A 131 20.70 -64.33 44.89
N ASP A 132 19.73 -64.33 45.81
CA ASP A 132 18.47 -63.56 45.78
C ASP A 132 17.54 -64.06 44.67
N TYR A 133 17.96 -63.86 43.42
CA TYR A 133 17.40 -64.45 42.19
C TYR A 133 18.55 -64.93 41.29
N ILE A 134 18.26 -65.86 40.38
CA ILE A 134 19.11 -66.12 39.20
C ILE A 134 18.56 -65.35 37.99
N PHE A 135 19.37 -65.15 36.96
CA PHE A 135 18.95 -64.70 35.63
C PHE A 135 19.76 -65.42 34.56
N ALA A 136 19.27 -65.45 33.33
CA ALA A 136 20.02 -65.94 32.19
C ALA A 136 20.16 -64.86 31.11
N THR A 137 21.18 -64.99 30.25
CA THR A 137 21.44 -64.07 29.14
C THR A 137 21.49 -64.78 27.79
N SER A 138 21.15 -64.05 26.73
CA SER A 138 21.33 -64.43 25.31
C SER A 138 22.47 -63.62 24.67
N GLN A 139 23.16 -64.18 23.67
CA GLN A 139 24.44 -63.67 23.17
C GLN A 139 24.48 -63.72 21.63
N GLU A 140 24.59 -62.58 20.93
CA GLU A 140 24.45 -62.49 19.46
C GLU A 140 25.69 -62.98 18.66
N THR A 141 26.46 -63.90 19.23
CA THR A 141 27.80 -64.29 18.77
C THR A 141 27.92 -65.78 18.40
N ARG A 142 29.04 -66.13 17.74
CA ARG A 142 29.44 -67.50 17.38
C ARG A 142 30.68 -67.98 18.17
N ASN A 143 30.86 -67.42 19.37
CA ASN A 143 32.05 -67.51 20.22
C ASN A 143 33.31 -67.05 19.47
N THR A 144 33.57 -65.75 19.50
CA THR A 144 34.75 -65.14 18.89
C THR A 144 35.78 -64.67 19.91
N TYR A 145 35.46 -64.74 21.21
CA TYR A 145 36.30 -64.31 22.32
C TYR A 145 36.69 -62.82 22.20
N ASP A 146 35.72 -61.92 22.04
CA ASP A 146 35.91 -60.49 21.70
C ASP A 146 36.74 -60.33 20.41
N GLY A 147 36.50 -61.17 19.42
CA GLY A 147 37.26 -61.24 18.16
C GLY A 147 38.68 -61.82 18.27
N GLN A 148 39.10 -62.35 19.42
CA GLN A 148 40.43 -62.95 19.62
C GLN A 148 40.61 -64.31 18.93
N ALA A 149 39.51 -65.00 18.60
CA ALA A 149 39.48 -66.32 17.96
C ALA A 149 38.74 -66.30 16.60
N GLN A 150 38.66 -67.46 15.95
CA GLN A 150 37.73 -67.68 14.85
C GLN A 150 36.42 -68.28 15.39
N PRO A 151 35.25 -67.88 14.84
CA PRO A 151 33.96 -68.45 15.20
C PRO A 151 33.98 -69.99 15.28
N ASN A 152 33.67 -70.53 16.46
CA ASN A 152 33.67 -71.99 16.70
C ASN A 152 32.26 -72.56 16.93
N ASN A 153 31.22 -71.72 17.02
CA ASN A 153 29.80 -72.02 17.29
C ASN A 153 29.47 -72.52 18.72
N PHE A 154 30.42 -72.58 19.63
CA PHE A 154 30.25 -73.07 21.00
C PHE A 154 29.60 -71.98 21.88
N MET A 155 28.28 -71.78 21.76
CA MET A 155 27.48 -70.74 22.42
C MET A 155 26.05 -71.21 22.70
N GLY A 156 25.44 -70.64 23.71
CA GLY A 156 24.01 -70.70 24.02
C GLY A 156 23.77 -69.91 25.31
N PRO A 157 22.62 -70.10 26.00
CA PRO A 157 22.32 -69.33 27.19
C PRO A 157 23.33 -69.58 28.31
N ALA A 158 23.63 -68.52 29.05
CA ALA A 158 24.45 -68.58 30.27
C ALA A 158 23.64 -68.11 31.48
N LEU A 159 23.81 -68.78 32.62
CA LEU A 159 23.10 -68.55 33.87
C LEU A 159 23.96 -67.76 34.86
N TRP A 160 23.34 -66.87 35.65
CA TRP A 160 24.03 -65.90 36.49
C TRP A 160 23.31 -65.63 37.83
N PRO A 161 24.03 -65.20 38.88
CA PRO A 161 23.45 -64.78 40.15
C PRO A 161 23.07 -63.29 40.11
N SER A 162 21.90 -62.89 40.61
CA SER A 162 21.52 -61.44 40.70
C SER A 162 22.07 -60.72 41.94
N SER A 163 22.76 -61.46 42.82
CA SER A 163 23.35 -60.93 44.05
C SER A 163 24.57 -60.07 43.76
N LEU A 164 24.50 -58.79 44.15
CA LEU A 164 25.54 -57.77 43.92
C LEU A 164 26.89 -58.06 44.61
N SER A 165 26.96 -59.09 45.46
CA SER A 165 28.20 -59.62 46.04
C SER A 165 28.85 -60.73 45.24
N HIS A 166 28.13 -61.34 44.29
CA HIS A 166 28.61 -62.46 43.46
C HIS A 166 28.84 -62.04 42.00
N PHE A 167 27.84 -61.38 41.38
CA PHE A 167 27.88 -61.01 39.97
C PHE A 167 29.04 -60.05 39.64
N ALA A 168 29.87 -60.43 38.68
CA ALA A 168 31.12 -59.77 38.31
C ALA A 168 32.06 -59.47 39.50
N MET A 169 31.98 -60.26 40.58
CA MET A 169 32.72 -60.05 41.84
C MET A 169 33.48 -61.29 42.30
N VAL A 170 32.90 -62.48 42.14
CA VAL A 170 33.51 -63.76 42.52
C VAL A 170 34.30 -64.34 41.34
N ASN A 171 35.42 -65.02 41.61
CA ASN A 171 36.28 -65.70 40.63
C ASN A 171 36.84 -64.85 39.46
N GLN A 172 36.90 -63.53 39.60
CA GLN A 172 37.39 -62.57 38.59
C GLN A 172 38.92 -62.61 38.36
N GLN A 173 39.60 -63.75 38.54
CA GLN A 173 41.06 -63.89 38.44
C GLN A 173 41.44 -64.79 37.26
N GLN A 174 42.18 -64.23 36.29
CA GLN A 174 42.61 -64.94 35.08
C GLN A 174 43.34 -66.26 35.40
N GLY A 175 42.80 -67.37 34.91
CA GLY A 175 43.34 -68.71 35.11
C GLY A 175 42.92 -69.38 36.43
N GLY A 176 41.95 -68.79 37.14
CA GLY A 176 41.13 -69.48 38.13
C GLY A 176 39.84 -70.03 37.52
N ALA A 177 38.85 -70.26 38.38
CA ALA A 177 37.46 -70.54 38.03
C ALA A 177 36.89 -69.47 37.08
N LEU A 178 35.91 -69.84 36.25
CA LEU A 178 35.45 -69.08 35.09
C LEU A 178 34.45 -67.94 35.45
N GLY A 179 34.87 -67.02 36.32
CA GLY A 179 34.08 -65.85 36.68
C GLY A 179 32.84 -66.19 37.53
N SER A 180 31.82 -65.35 37.42
CA SER A 180 30.61 -65.42 38.27
C SER A 180 29.41 -66.13 37.64
N HIS A 181 29.56 -66.72 36.44
CA HIS A 181 28.51 -67.52 35.80
C HIS A 181 28.22 -68.80 36.61
N LEU A 182 26.98 -69.30 36.56
CA LEU A 182 26.49 -70.46 37.30
C LEU A 182 26.36 -71.73 36.44
N ASP A 183 26.15 -71.54 35.14
CA ASP A 183 26.00 -72.62 34.13
C ASP A 183 26.05 -72.01 32.70
N MET A 184 26.38 -72.80 31.68
CA MET A 184 26.24 -72.45 30.26
C MET A 184 26.11 -73.72 29.39
N LEU A 185 25.17 -73.70 28.44
CA LEU A 185 24.92 -74.78 27.47
C LEU A 185 25.09 -74.25 26.05
N HIS A 186 25.68 -75.03 25.14
CA HIS A 186 26.40 -74.51 23.96
C HIS A 186 25.78 -74.85 22.59
N GLU A 187 24.46 -75.04 22.55
CA GLU A 187 23.74 -75.56 21.38
C GLU A 187 23.15 -74.47 20.44
N SER A 188 23.28 -73.18 20.75
CA SER A 188 22.61 -72.07 20.04
C SER A 188 23.42 -70.76 19.93
N PRO A 189 24.34 -70.65 18.96
CA PRO A 189 25.01 -69.39 18.61
C PRO A 189 24.05 -68.38 17.93
N ASN A 190 24.46 -67.10 17.93
CA ASN A 190 23.64 -65.95 17.56
C ASN A 190 22.29 -65.92 18.33
N GLY A 191 22.34 -66.01 19.66
CA GLY A 191 21.15 -65.87 20.50
C GLY A 191 20.49 -64.50 20.30
N MET A 192 19.21 -64.50 19.96
CA MET A 192 18.46 -63.27 19.67
C MET A 192 17.58 -62.80 20.83
N GLY A 193 17.27 -63.68 21.78
CA GLY A 193 16.25 -63.49 22.80
C GLY A 193 16.16 -64.68 23.73
N ILE A 194 15.72 -64.44 24.96
CA ILE A 194 15.56 -65.44 26.02
C ILE A 194 14.30 -65.11 26.83
N ALA A 195 13.64 -66.12 27.39
CA ALA A 195 12.51 -65.95 28.31
C ALA A 195 12.55 -67.03 29.40
N HIS A 196 12.28 -66.67 30.66
CA HIS A 196 12.24 -67.64 31.76
C HIS A 196 11.00 -68.51 31.68
N ASP A 197 11.18 -69.83 31.71
CA ASP A 197 10.10 -70.80 31.84
C ASP A 197 9.78 -71.03 33.32
N SER A 198 10.55 -71.92 33.95
CA SER A 198 10.37 -72.38 35.33
C SER A 198 11.68 -72.96 35.85
N GLY A 199 11.93 -72.93 37.16
CA GLY A 199 13.19 -73.45 37.71
C GLY A 199 14.42 -72.74 37.12
N ASN A 200 15.40 -73.53 36.69
CA ASN A 200 16.56 -73.11 35.89
C ASN A 200 16.34 -73.41 34.38
N ALA A 201 15.10 -73.28 33.88
CA ALA A 201 14.75 -73.51 32.48
C ALA A 201 14.30 -72.23 31.75
N TYR A 202 14.69 -72.13 30.48
CA TYR A 202 14.54 -70.94 29.65
C TYR A 202 14.24 -71.32 28.20
N TRP A 203 13.38 -70.53 27.56
CA TRP A 203 13.19 -70.53 26.11
C TRP A 203 14.24 -69.61 25.48
N TYR A 204 14.80 -70.02 24.34
CA TYR A 204 15.91 -69.35 23.66
C TYR A 204 15.70 -69.26 22.15
N ASN A 205 15.95 -68.09 21.57
CA ASN A 205 15.80 -67.80 20.15
C ASN A 205 17.15 -68.02 19.43
N ASP A 206 17.31 -69.19 18.77
CA ASP A 206 18.55 -69.58 18.08
C ASP A 206 18.64 -68.94 16.69
N GLY A 207 19.31 -67.79 16.61
CA GLY A 207 19.48 -67.06 15.37
C GLY A 207 20.54 -67.64 14.40
N TYR A 208 21.22 -68.74 14.72
CA TYR A 208 22.14 -69.40 13.77
C TYR A 208 21.48 -70.56 13.04
N TYR A 209 20.69 -71.37 13.73
CA TYR A 209 19.90 -72.45 13.14
C TYR A 209 18.48 -72.00 12.72
N GLU A 210 18.02 -70.82 13.18
CA GLU A 210 16.67 -70.27 12.94
C GLU A 210 15.59 -71.18 13.55
N GLU A 211 15.75 -71.51 14.84
CA GLU A 211 14.90 -72.45 15.59
C GLU A 211 14.57 -71.91 17.00
N LEU A 212 13.40 -72.27 17.54
CA LEU A 212 13.15 -72.11 18.98
C LEU A 212 13.78 -73.28 19.75
N VAL A 213 14.47 -72.99 20.86
CA VAL A 213 15.10 -74.01 21.71
C VAL A 213 14.69 -73.83 23.17
N TYR A 214 14.34 -74.93 23.84
CA TYR A 214 14.13 -74.97 25.30
C TYR A 214 15.39 -75.55 25.96
N TYR A 215 15.93 -74.81 26.92
CA TYR A 215 17.05 -75.21 27.75
C TYR A 215 16.57 -75.43 29.19
N ASN A 216 17.13 -76.43 29.86
CA ASN A 216 17.05 -76.57 31.32
C ASN A 216 18.42 -76.98 31.85
N PHE A 217 19.01 -76.10 32.66
CA PHE A 217 20.31 -76.29 33.32
C PHE A 217 20.24 -77.35 34.44
N ASN A 218 19.05 -77.69 34.93
CA ASN A 218 18.79 -78.68 35.98
C ASN A 218 19.42 -78.36 37.35
N ASN A 219 20.73 -78.54 37.54
CA ASN A 219 21.46 -78.08 38.74
C ASN A 219 22.64 -77.20 38.30
N ASP A 220 22.71 -75.95 38.77
CA ASP A 220 23.89 -75.12 38.54
C ASP A 220 25.14 -75.63 39.28
N HIS A 221 26.31 -75.30 38.75
CA HIS A 221 27.60 -75.79 39.24
C HIS A 221 28.30 -74.85 40.24
N ASP A 222 27.57 -73.91 40.84
CA ASP A 222 28.10 -72.74 41.59
C ASP A 222 28.98 -71.84 40.69
N THR A 223 29.34 -70.66 41.18
CA THR A 223 30.08 -69.63 40.47
C THR A 223 31.40 -70.13 39.85
N GLY A 224 31.51 -70.06 38.52
CA GLY A 224 32.74 -70.29 37.76
C GLY A 224 33.19 -71.75 37.63
N GLY A 225 32.27 -72.71 37.79
CA GLY A 225 32.49 -74.11 37.44
C GLY A 225 32.62 -74.38 35.93
N GLU A 226 32.53 -75.66 35.56
CA GLU A 226 32.60 -76.18 34.18
C GLU A 226 31.65 -77.39 33.94
N ASP A 227 30.84 -77.81 34.93
CA ASP A 227 30.12 -79.09 34.94
C ASP A 227 28.63 -78.92 34.59
N HIS A 228 28.28 -79.21 33.34
CA HIS A 228 26.93 -79.09 32.76
C HIS A 228 26.43 -80.43 32.17
N ASP A 229 27.01 -81.55 32.63
CA ASP A 229 26.75 -82.93 32.15
C ASP A 229 25.28 -83.35 32.29
N ASP A 230 24.50 -82.74 33.18
CA ASP A 230 23.08 -83.03 33.41
C ASP A 230 22.09 -82.04 32.75
N GLY A 231 22.60 -81.11 31.93
CA GLY A 231 21.82 -80.19 31.13
C GLY A 231 20.91 -80.87 30.09
N LEU A 232 19.77 -80.25 29.83
CA LEU A 232 18.73 -80.71 28.90
C LEU A 232 18.44 -79.65 27.83
N VAL A 233 18.43 -80.06 26.56
CA VAL A 233 18.20 -79.17 25.42
C VAL A 233 17.21 -79.79 24.42
N ARG A 234 16.17 -79.03 24.05
CA ARG A 234 15.08 -79.46 23.16
C ARG A 234 14.86 -78.44 22.03
N ARG A 235 15.02 -78.88 20.79
CA ARG A 235 14.96 -78.02 19.59
C ARG A 235 13.59 -78.15 18.91
N TYR A 236 12.83 -77.07 18.83
CA TYR A 236 11.48 -77.00 18.26
C TYR A 236 11.57 -76.59 16.78
N VAL A 237 12.11 -77.50 15.97
CA VAL A 237 12.53 -77.34 14.56
C VAL A 237 11.41 -77.05 13.53
N GLU A 238 10.22 -76.71 14.01
CA GLU A 238 9.06 -76.27 13.22
C GLU A 238 8.64 -74.83 13.56
N ILE A 239 9.17 -74.27 14.65
CA ILE A 239 9.16 -72.85 14.96
C ILE A 239 10.45 -72.27 14.37
N THR A 240 10.34 -71.40 13.36
CA THR A 240 11.50 -70.79 12.71
C THR A 240 11.46 -69.26 12.82
N PRO A 241 11.97 -68.68 13.92
CA PRO A 241 12.22 -67.26 14.03
C PRO A 241 13.39 -66.87 13.11
N THR A 242 13.29 -65.73 12.43
CA THR A 242 14.32 -65.24 11.52
C THR A 242 14.97 -63.98 12.10
N ARG A 243 16.29 -63.80 11.90
CA ARG A 243 17.02 -62.68 12.51
C ARG A 243 17.38 -61.57 11.53
N ASN A 244 17.17 -60.34 11.95
CA ASN A 244 17.97 -59.19 11.52
C ASN A 244 19.16 -59.04 12.47
N ALA A 245 20.38 -59.26 11.96
CA ALA A 245 21.58 -59.18 12.78
C ALA A 245 21.79 -57.74 13.32
N ASN A 246 22.18 -57.63 14.58
CA ASN A 246 22.19 -56.42 15.40
C ASN A 246 20.81 -55.88 15.82
N ILE A 247 19.73 -56.67 15.72
CA ILE A 247 18.42 -56.35 16.31
C ILE A 247 17.93 -57.60 17.09
N PRO A 248 17.85 -57.57 18.43
CA PRO A 248 17.41 -58.71 19.22
C PRO A 248 15.92 -59.00 18.95
N GLY A 249 15.58 -60.28 18.92
CA GLY A 249 14.22 -60.80 18.80
C GLY A 249 13.78 -61.36 20.13
N HIS A 250 13.36 -60.46 21.03
CA HIS A 250 13.02 -60.78 22.40
C HIS A 250 11.78 -61.66 22.51
N MET A 251 11.61 -62.27 23.68
CA MET A 251 10.54 -63.22 23.96
C MET A 251 9.99 -63.00 25.35
N ILE A 252 8.71 -63.29 25.54
CA ILE A 252 8.10 -63.31 26.88
C ILE A 252 7.07 -64.44 26.99
N LEU A 253 7.06 -65.13 28.13
CA LEU A 253 6.18 -66.25 28.39
C LEU A 253 5.00 -65.80 29.25
N ASP A 254 3.79 -65.88 28.70
CA ASP A 254 2.57 -65.85 29.48
C ASP A 254 2.44 -67.17 30.27
N LYS A 255 2.79 -67.09 31.56
CA LYS A 255 2.74 -68.23 32.51
C LYS A 255 1.33 -68.54 33.02
N ALA A 256 0.32 -67.75 32.66
CA ALA A 256 -1.08 -68.02 32.97
C ALA A 256 -1.77 -68.81 31.85
N ASN A 257 -1.45 -68.53 30.58
CA ASN A 257 -2.01 -69.24 29.42
C ASN A 257 -1.07 -70.29 28.79
N GLY A 258 0.21 -70.35 29.16
CA GLY A 258 1.18 -71.28 28.59
C GLY A 258 1.60 -70.90 27.17
N ILE A 259 1.66 -69.60 26.86
CA ILE A 259 1.95 -69.07 25.52
C ILE A 259 3.23 -68.25 25.54
N LEU A 260 4.24 -68.71 24.78
CA LEU A 260 5.46 -67.95 24.52
C LEU A 260 5.25 -67.02 23.32
N TYR A 261 5.46 -65.73 23.51
CA TYR A 261 5.51 -64.72 22.45
C TYR A 261 6.94 -64.46 22.01
N ILE A 262 7.15 -64.27 20.70
CA ILE A 262 8.49 -64.10 20.08
C ILE A 262 8.46 -62.97 19.05
N SER A 263 9.30 -61.95 19.22
CA SER A 263 9.60 -60.95 18.20
C SER A 263 10.49 -61.55 17.10
N ASP A 264 9.91 -61.84 15.93
CA ASP A 264 10.62 -62.36 14.76
C ASP A 264 11.09 -61.18 13.89
N THR A 265 12.30 -60.69 14.22
CA THR A 265 12.87 -59.44 13.69
C THR A 265 13.01 -59.47 12.17
N GLY A 266 13.46 -60.60 11.61
CA GLY A 266 13.71 -60.75 10.17
C GLY A 266 12.43 -60.84 9.33
N ALA A 267 11.34 -61.39 9.87
CA ALA A 267 10.08 -61.58 9.16
C ALA A 267 9.02 -60.51 9.46
N GLY A 268 9.31 -59.54 10.33
CA GLY A 268 8.42 -58.42 10.62
C GLY A 268 7.11 -58.85 11.31
N ARG A 269 7.18 -59.85 12.21
CA ARG A 269 6.02 -60.49 12.83
C ARG A 269 6.26 -60.84 14.29
N VAL A 270 5.18 -61.12 15.02
CA VAL A 270 5.23 -61.78 16.33
C VAL A 270 4.67 -63.20 16.20
N LEU A 271 5.39 -64.18 16.73
CA LEU A 271 4.93 -65.56 16.84
C LEU A 271 4.30 -65.81 18.22
N TRP A 272 3.41 -66.79 18.29
CA TRP A 272 2.98 -67.41 19.55
C TRP A 272 3.21 -68.92 19.49
N VAL A 273 3.61 -69.53 20.61
CA VAL A 273 3.87 -70.97 20.73
C VAL A 273 3.25 -71.49 22.02
N ASN A 274 2.48 -72.58 21.95
CA ASN A 274 1.91 -73.26 23.11
C ASN A 274 2.99 -74.12 23.79
N THR A 275 3.46 -73.69 24.96
CA THR A 275 4.52 -74.38 25.72
C THR A 275 4.01 -75.62 26.46
N ASP A 276 2.70 -75.68 26.74
CA ASP A 276 2.03 -76.78 27.44
C ASP A 276 1.53 -77.90 26.48
N ASP A 277 1.91 -77.87 25.20
CA ASP A 277 1.43 -78.84 24.21
C ASP A 277 2.01 -80.27 24.38
N THR A 278 1.29 -81.06 25.17
CA THR A 278 1.54 -82.49 25.40
C THR A 278 1.28 -83.41 24.19
N THR A 279 0.83 -82.89 23.04
CA THR A 279 0.61 -83.69 21.80
C THR A 279 1.85 -83.80 20.90
N THR A 280 2.91 -83.07 21.26
CA THR A 280 4.22 -83.08 20.61
C THR A 280 4.87 -84.47 20.50
N THR A 281 5.75 -84.60 19.51
CA THR A 281 6.63 -85.77 19.31
C THR A 281 8.08 -85.39 19.60
N SER A 282 8.79 -86.23 20.36
CA SER A 282 10.20 -86.04 20.70
C SER A 282 11.07 -87.15 20.10
N THR A 283 12.19 -86.77 19.48
CA THR A 283 13.19 -87.66 18.89
C THR A 283 14.56 -87.33 19.47
N ASN A 284 15.19 -88.29 20.15
CA ASN A 284 16.55 -88.14 20.65
C ASN A 284 17.55 -87.98 19.48
N ILE A 285 18.37 -86.94 19.54
CA ILE A 285 19.37 -86.56 18.53
C ILE A 285 20.80 -86.52 19.10
N MET A 286 21.07 -87.23 20.21
CA MET A 286 22.41 -87.30 20.79
C MET A 286 23.44 -87.84 19.78
N GLY A 287 24.59 -87.18 19.68
CA GLY A 287 25.68 -87.52 18.78
C GLY A 287 25.49 -87.08 17.31
N THR A 288 24.53 -86.19 17.02
CA THR A 288 24.44 -85.50 15.73
C THR A 288 25.50 -84.40 15.61
N SER A 289 25.70 -83.87 14.40
CA SER A 289 26.65 -82.78 14.13
C SER A 289 26.15 -81.37 14.50
N THR A 290 24.99 -81.27 15.16
CA THR A 290 24.55 -80.03 15.81
C THR A 290 24.95 -80.01 17.29
N GLN A 291 25.10 -81.18 17.92
CA GLN A 291 25.54 -81.28 19.31
C GLN A 291 26.98 -80.76 19.47
N MET A 292 27.14 -79.81 20.38
CA MET A 292 28.40 -79.20 20.79
C MET A 292 28.84 -79.72 22.16
N ASP A 293 27.92 -79.81 23.12
CA ASP A 293 28.23 -80.29 24.46
C ASP A 293 28.41 -81.81 24.47
N PRO A 294 29.59 -82.35 24.87
CA PRO A 294 29.93 -83.75 24.68
C PRO A 294 29.15 -84.72 25.59
N VAL A 295 28.51 -84.18 26.63
CA VAL A 295 27.63 -84.88 27.57
C VAL A 295 26.45 -83.97 27.88
N LEU A 296 25.24 -84.51 27.81
CA LEU A 296 23.97 -83.89 28.17
C LEU A 296 23.05 -85.02 28.68
N VAL A 297 22.08 -84.71 29.55
CA VAL A 297 21.08 -85.71 29.97
C VAL A 297 20.03 -85.98 28.88
N GLU A 298 19.71 -84.96 28.08
CA GLU A 298 18.80 -85.05 26.93
C GLU A 298 19.17 -84.02 25.86
N TYR A 299 19.31 -84.48 24.61
CA TYR A 299 19.30 -83.66 23.40
C TYR A 299 18.24 -84.21 22.44
N SER A 300 17.18 -83.43 22.18
CA SER A 300 15.99 -83.89 21.44
C SER A 300 15.50 -82.90 20.39
N GLU A 301 15.07 -83.42 19.24
CA GLU A 301 14.21 -82.74 18.26
C GLU A 301 12.75 -82.86 18.70
N ILE A 302 12.01 -81.74 18.76
CA ILE A 302 10.58 -81.67 19.06
C ILE A 302 9.80 -81.21 17.82
N ARG A 303 8.70 -81.91 17.51
CA ARG A 303 7.81 -81.62 16.36
C ARG A 303 6.34 -81.78 16.71
N GLY A 304 5.48 -81.08 15.98
CA GLY A 304 4.03 -81.12 16.14
C GLY A 304 3.50 -80.28 17.30
N VAL A 305 4.22 -79.24 17.70
CA VAL A 305 3.76 -78.24 18.68
C VAL A 305 2.70 -77.32 18.04
N GLU A 306 1.71 -76.91 18.82
CA GLU A 306 0.75 -75.89 18.43
C GLU A 306 1.38 -74.48 18.47
N TRP A 307 1.36 -73.77 17.34
CA TRP A 307 1.89 -72.40 17.22
C TRP A 307 1.18 -71.60 16.13
N GLY A 308 1.42 -70.30 16.10
CA GLY A 308 0.91 -69.41 15.06
C GLY A 308 1.65 -68.08 14.96
N VAL A 309 1.07 -67.17 14.17
CA VAL A 309 1.53 -65.80 14.01
C VAL A 309 0.48 -64.89 14.65
N LEU A 310 0.89 -64.05 15.60
CA LEU A 310 0.02 -63.17 16.36
C LEU A 310 -0.21 -61.84 15.62
N ALA A 311 0.87 -61.24 15.11
CA ALA A 311 0.87 -59.96 14.40
C ALA A 311 1.89 -59.98 13.25
N THR A 312 1.70 -59.14 12.23
CA THR A 312 2.56 -59.06 11.03
C THR A 312 2.73 -57.61 10.56
N SER A 313 3.67 -57.38 9.64
CA SER A 313 3.95 -56.07 9.03
C SER A 313 4.57 -55.04 9.99
N LEU A 314 5.28 -55.51 11.01
CA LEU A 314 6.00 -54.69 11.98
C LEU A 314 7.42 -54.37 11.48
N SER A 315 7.91 -53.14 11.74
CA SER A 315 9.19 -52.65 11.21
C SER A 315 10.38 -53.14 12.05
N SER A 316 10.79 -54.40 11.83
CA SER A 316 11.75 -55.13 12.66
C SER A 316 11.34 -55.14 14.15
N PRO A 317 10.29 -55.90 14.52
CA PRO A 317 9.84 -56.00 15.90
C PRO A 317 10.98 -56.56 16.76
N SER A 318 11.30 -55.92 17.89
CA SER A 318 12.51 -56.23 18.67
C SER A 318 12.17 -56.58 20.12
N GLY A 319 11.97 -55.58 20.97
CA GLY A 319 11.52 -55.73 22.35
C GLY A 319 10.06 -56.13 22.45
N ILE A 320 9.74 -56.85 23.51
CA ILE A 320 8.40 -57.36 23.80
C ILE A 320 8.16 -57.37 25.31
N ALA A 321 7.01 -56.86 25.75
CA ALA A 321 6.62 -56.85 27.16
C ALA A 321 5.13 -57.21 27.29
N LEU A 322 4.74 -57.80 28.42
CA LEU A 322 3.39 -58.30 28.67
C LEU A 322 2.89 -57.74 30.00
N HIS A 323 1.74 -57.05 29.99
CA HIS A 323 1.10 -56.53 31.19
C HIS A 323 -0.40 -56.77 31.14
N GLY A 324 -0.91 -57.61 32.05
CA GLY A 324 -2.27 -58.14 31.96
C GLY A 324 -2.49 -58.86 30.62
N ASP A 325 -3.62 -58.58 29.98
CA ASP A 325 -3.94 -59.07 28.62
C ASP A 325 -3.33 -58.18 27.51
N THR A 326 -2.45 -57.22 27.82
CA THR A 326 -1.84 -56.30 26.83
C THR A 326 -0.40 -56.68 26.49
N LEU A 327 -0.12 -56.92 25.21
CA LEU A 327 1.21 -57.19 24.69
C LEU A 327 1.78 -55.93 24.00
N PHE A 328 2.94 -55.47 24.46
CA PHE A 328 3.69 -54.35 23.87
C PHE A 328 4.83 -54.87 22.99
N VAL A 329 5.02 -54.27 21.81
CA VAL A 329 6.06 -54.65 20.85
C VAL A 329 6.74 -53.41 20.30
N SER A 330 8.06 -53.31 20.43
CA SER A 330 8.84 -52.20 19.87
C SER A 330 9.22 -52.49 18.42
N GLN A 331 9.20 -51.47 17.57
CA GLN A 331 9.55 -51.57 16.16
C GLN A 331 10.87 -50.84 15.90
N ASN A 332 11.98 -51.58 15.87
CA ASN A 332 13.32 -51.00 15.88
C ASN A 332 13.57 -50.04 14.71
N ALA A 333 13.06 -50.38 13.52
CA ALA A 333 13.39 -49.68 12.28
C ALA A 333 12.44 -48.51 11.93
N ASN A 334 11.55 -48.10 12.84
CA ASN A 334 10.73 -46.88 12.69
C ASN A 334 10.45 -46.11 13.98
N GLY A 335 10.90 -46.58 15.15
CA GLY A 335 10.74 -45.86 16.42
C GLY A 335 9.35 -45.91 17.04
N LYS A 336 8.49 -46.81 16.56
CA LYS A 336 7.13 -47.00 17.09
C LYS A 336 7.07 -48.08 18.17
N ILE A 337 6.11 -47.95 19.08
CA ILE A 337 5.68 -49.03 19.98
C ILE A 337 4.21 -49.32 19.71
N SER A 338 3.87 -50.60 19.51
CA SER A 338 2.51 -51.08 19.28
C SER A 338 2.01 -51.89 20.48
N ALA A 339 0.79 -51.60 20.93
CA ALA A 339 0.10 -52.36 21.97
C ALA A 339 -1.05 -53.19 21.37
N PHE A 340 -1.22 -54.42 21.86
CA PHE A 340 -2.20 -55.38 21.37
C PHE A 340 -3.02 -56.00 22.51
N ASP A 341 -4.35 -55.97 22.39
CA ASP A 341 -5.33 -56.67 23.24
C ASP A 341 -5.30 -58.16 22.88
N LEU A 342 -4.82 -59.01 23.80
CA LEU A 342 -4.76 -60.45 23.63
C LEU A 342 -6.15 -61.07 23.79
N ALA A 343 -6.49 -62.03 22.93
CA ALA A 343 -7.63 -62.90 23.18
C ALA A 343 -7.37 -63.79 24.41
N THR A 344 -8.43 -64.20 25.11
CA THR A 344 -8.38 -65.01 26.35
C THR A 344 -7.79 -66.43 26.18
N ASP A 345 -7.32 -66.80 24.99
CA ASP A 345 -6.55 -68.03 24.73
C ASP A 345 -5.08 -67.76 24.39
N GLY A 346 -4.67 -66.49 24.36
CA GLY A 346 -3.34 -66.00 23.98
C GLY A 346 -2.98 -66.13 22.50
N LYS A 347 -3.85 -66.65 21.64
CA LYS A 347 -3.51 -67.12 20.27
C LYS A 347 -3.93 -66.18 19.14
N SER A 348 -4.55 -65.07 19.49
CA SER A 348 -4.86 -63.97 18.57
C SER A 348 -4.84 -62.66 19.34
N ALA A 349 -4.63 -61.55 18.64
CA ALA A 349 -4.58 -60.22 19.26
C ALA A 349 -5.16 -59.15 18.33
N THR A 350 -5.68 -58.07 18.91
CA THR A 350 -6.15 -56.89 18.19
C THR A 350 -5.28 -55.69 18.53
N ILE A 351 -4.81 -54.96 17.52
CA ILE A 351 -4.02 -53.74 17.75
C ILE A 351 -4.90 -52.66 18.43
N MET A 352 -4.44 -52.13 19.56
CA MET A 352 -5.16 -51.10 20.32
C MET A 352 -4.72 -49.71 19.89
N GLN A 353 -3.43 -49.43 20.07
CA GLN A 353 -2.79 -48.14 19.84
C GLN A 353 -1.37 -48.39 19.32
N THR A 354 -0.82 -47.43 18.59
CA THR A 354 0.60 -47.42 18.25
C THR A 354 1.10 -46.00 18.32
N VAL A 355 2.14 -45.79 19.12
CA VAL A 355 2.73 -44.48 19.37
C VAL A 355 4.07 -44.35 18.65
N ASP A 356 4.39 -43.14 18.23
CA ASP A 356 5.74 -42.76 17.81
C ASP A 356 6.55 -42.30 19.02
N THR A 357 7.84 -42.58 19.03
CA THR A 357 8.79 -42.05 20.01
C THR A 357 9.90 -41.26 19.32
N ASN A 358 10.64 -40.48 20.10
CA ASN A 358 11.84 -39.76 19.65
C ASN A 358 13.06 -40.71 19.46
N ALA A 359 12.91 -42.02 19.67
CA ALA A 359 13.97 -43.02 19.50
C ALA A 359 13.85 -43.75 18.17
N ASN A 360 14.93 -43.79 17.38
CA ASN A 360 14.97 -44.47 16.06
C ASN A 360 15.65 -45.85 16.11
N SER A 361 15.87 -46.41 17.30
CA SER A 361 16.41 -47.76 17.47
C SER A 361 16.03 -48.36 18.84
N ILE A 362 14.73 -48.48 19.07
CA ILE A 362 14.18 -49.13 20.27
C ILE A 362 14.52 -50.63 20.22
N MET A 363 15.07 -51.17 21.31
CA MET A 363 15.30 -52.60 21.48
C MET A 363 14.32 -53.15 22.53
N GLY A 364 14.80 -53.74 23.64
CA GLY A 364 13.97 -54.26 24.72
C GLY A 364 12.94 -53.29 25.30
N LEU A 365 11.87 -53.87 25.82
CA LEU A 365 10.73 -53.21 26.49
C LEU A 365 10.52 -53.88 27.86
N GLU A 366 10.05 -53.11 28.85
CA GLU A 366 9.62 -53.65 30.14
C GLU A 366 8.52 -52.76 30.74
N VAL A 367 7.54 -53.36 31.44
CA VAL A 367 6.52 -52.61 32.21
C VAL A 367 6.91 -52.61 33.68
N GLY A 368 7.41 -51.46 34.14
CA GLY A 368 8.07 -51.29 35.43
C GLY A 368 7.21 -50.63 36.50
N PRO A 369 7.83 -50.11 37.59
CA PRO A 369 7.13 -49.55 38.73
C PRO A 369 6.11 -48.47 38.38
N ASN A 370 4.92 -48.56 39.00
CA ASN A 370 3.73 -47.74 38.71
C ASN A 370 3.18 -47.97 37.30
N ASP A 371 3.34 -49.19 36.78
CA ASP A 371 2.72 -49.72 35.56
C ASP A 371 3.09 -48.95 34.28
N LYS A 372 4.23 -48.25 34.32
CA LYS A 372 4.78 -47.45 33.21
C LYS A 372 5.61 -48.31 32.27
N LEU A 373 5.59 -47.99 30.98
CA LEU A 373 6.44 -48.65 29.98
C LEU A 373 7.83 -47.99 29.93
N TRP A 374 8.87 -48.83 29.87
CA TRP A 374 10.28 -48.45 29.79
C TRP A 374 10.90 -49.13 28.57
N TYR A 375 11.90 -48.49 27.96
CA TYR A 375 12.62 -49.06 26.83
C TYR A 375 14.08 -48.60 26.75
N VAL A 376 14.88 -49.36 26.01
CA VAL A 376 16.25 -48.99 25.63
C VAL A 376 16.30 -48.44 24.20
N ASP A 377 16.90 -47.27 24.06
CA ASP A 377 17.28 -46.67 22.76
C ASP A 377 18.78 -46.93 22.55
N ALA A 378 19.06 -47.91 21.69
CA ALA A 378 20.43 -48.31 21.36
C ALA A 378 21.13 -47.34 20.41
N GLY A 379 20.40 -46.43 19.76
CA GLY A 379 20.96 -45.42 18.87
C GLY A 379 21.57 -44.24 19.63
N LEU A 380 21.03 -43.94 20.82
CA LEU A 380 21.49 -42.84 21.69
C LEU A 380 22.07 -43.33 23.05
N ASN A 381 22.27 -44.64 23.22
CA ASN A 381 22.77 -45.27 24.45
C ASN A 381 22.00 -44.78 25.70
N ARG A 382 20.66 -44.85 25.68
CA ARG A 382 19.79 -44.37 26.78
C ARG A 382 18.68 -45.35 27.16
N VAL A 383 18.21 -45.25 28.40
CA VAL A 383 16.94 -45.82 28.89
C VAL A 383 15.94 -44.68 28.98
N VAL A 384 14.72 -44.92 28.51
CA VAL A 384 13.61 -43.97 28.52
C VAL A 384 12.40 -44.62 29.20
N ARG A 385 11.63 -43.81 29.93
CA ARG A 385 10.32 -44.17 30.49
C ARG A 385 9.25 -43.31 29.84
N LEU A 386 8.11 -43.90 29.51
CA LEU A 386 6.92 -43.15 29.12
C LEU A 386 6.18 -42.68 30.37
N ASP A 387 5.90 -41.39 30.45
CA ASP A 387 5.15 -40.76 31.52
C ASP A 387 3.84 -40.19 30.94
N PRO A 388 2.75 -41.00 30.88
CA PRO A 388 1.46 -40.54 30.36
C PRO A 388 0.89 -39.38 31.19
N PHE A 389 0.24 -38.44 30.50
CA PHE A 389 -0.45 -37.29 31.07
C PHE A 389 -1.95 -37.35 30.76
N PRO A 390 -2.79 -36.67 31.57
CA PRO A 390 -4.19 -36.48 31.23
C PRO A 390 -4.35 -35.38 30.17
N ASP A 391 -5.35 -35.62 29.34
CA ASP A 391 -5.89 -34.84 28.24
C ASP A 391 -7.34 -35.36 28.22
N SER A 392 -8.27 -34.52 28.70
CA SER A 392 -9.57 -34.97 29.19
C SER A 392 -10.66 -35.00 28.11
N ASP A 393 -10.48 -34.24 27.04
CA ASP A 393 -11.40 -34.16 25.90
C ASP A 393 -10.85 -34.79 24.60
N SER A 394 -9.55 -35.14 24.59
CA SER A 394 -8.80 -35.78 23.49
C SER A 394 -8.47 -34.87 22.29
N ASP A 395 -8.22 -33.57 22.51
CA ASP A 395 -7.77 -32.65 21.47
C ASP A 395 -6.27 -32.79 21.09
N GLY A 396 -5.43 -33.27 22.03
CA GLY A 396 -3.99 -33.44 21.89
C GLY A 396 -3.13 -32.53 22.79
N THR A 397 -3.75 -31.59 23.48
CA THR A 397 -3.21 -30.74 24.55
C THR A 397 -3.41 -31.45 25.90
N ARG A 398 -2.55 -31.18 26.88
CA ARG A 398 -2.66 -31.78 28.23
C ARG A 398 -3.39 -30.83 29.16
N ASP A 399 -4.27 -31.32 30.05
CA ASP A 399 -5.08 -30.52 31.00
C ASP A 399 -4.32 -29.38 31.71
N THR A 400 -3.01 -29.54 31.91
CA THR A 400 -2.13 -28.63 32.65
C THR A 400 -1.46 -27.54 31.81
N LEU A 401 -1.66 -27.56 30.49
CA LEU A 401 -1.22 -26.54 29.51
C LEU A 401 -2.38 -26.08 28.62
N ASP A 402 -3.57 -26.59 28.90
CA ASP A 402 -4.79 -26.42 28.13
C ASP A 402 -5.61 -25.28 28.73
N ASN A 403 -6.06 -24.35 27.91
CA ASN A 403 -6.92 -23.24 28.31
C ASN A 403 -8.42 -23.57 28.27
N CYS A 404 -8.83 -24.66 27.63
CA CYS A 404 -10.21 -25.17 27.64
C CYS A 404 -10.32 -26.68 27.99
N PRO A 405 -9.87 -27.17 29.18
CA PRO A 405 -9.64 -28.61 29.48
C PRO A 405 -10.84 -29.59 29.45
N ASP A 406 -12.02 -29.16 29.02
CA ASP A 406 -13.24 -29.95 28.84
C ASP A 406 -13.88 -29.75 27.43
N ILE A 407 -13.29 -28.93 26.54
CA ILE A 407 -13.85 -28.51 25.23
C ILE A 407 -12.74 -28.42 24.14
N PRO A 408 -12.68 -29.36 23.17
CA PRO A 408 -11.54 -29.52 22.26
C PRO A 408 -11.20 -28.29 21.41
N ASN A 409 -10.01 -27.71 21.59
CA ASN A 409 -9.54 -26.49 20.94
C ASN A 409 -8.04 -26.54 20.57
N ALA A 410 -7.62 -27.54 19.79
CA ALA A 410 -6.21 -27.91 19.60
C ALA A 410 -5.28 -26.86 18.91
N GLY A 411 -5.77 -25.67 18.58
CA GLY A 411 -4.94 -24.52 18.24
C GLY A 411 -4.50 -23.68 19.46
N GLN A 412 -5.22 -23.82 20.58
CA GLN A 412 -5.04 -23.12 21.86
C GLN A 412 -5.06 -21.60 21.69
N GLU A 413 -6.02 -21.15 20.88
CA GLU A 413 -6.37 -19.75 20.73
C GLU A 413 -6.91 -19.18 22.07
N ASN A 414 -6.49 -17.95 22.36
CA ASN A 414 -6.85 -17.10 23.50
C ASN A 414 -6.51 -15.68 23.02
N HIS A 415 -7.53 -14.88 22.71
CA HIS A 415 -7.38 -13.57 22.10
C HIS A 415 -7.04 -12.46 23.12
N ASP A 416 -7.69 -12.47 24.29
CA ASP A 416 -7.56 -11.44 25.32
C ASP A 416 -6.29 -11.52 26.21
N GLY A 417 -5.75 -12.73 26.42
CA GLY A 417 -4.60 -13.01 27.28
C GLY A 417 -4.89 -13.57 28.69
N ASP A 418 -6.11 -14.03 29.02
CA ASP A 418 -6.52 -14.46 30.38
C ASP A 418 -6.02 -15.88 30.81
N SER A 419 -6.91 -16.86 30.94
CA SER A 419 -6.84 -18.12 31.67
C SER A 419 -7.82 -19.17 31.12
N MET A 420 -8.79 -18.72 30.32
CA MET A 420 -9.66 -19.50 29.45
C MET A 420 -9.23 -19.28 27.97
N GLY A 421 -10.09 -19.52 26.98
CA GLY A 421 -9.77 -19.29 25.57
C GLY A 421 -10.98 -19.44 24.66
N ASP A 422 -10.80 -19.06 23.39
CA ASP A 422 -11.83 -18.75 22.36
C ASP A 422 -12.87 -19.85 22.06
N MET A 423 -12.77 -21.01 22.71
CA MET A 423 -13.67 -22.17 22.57
C MET A 423 -14.43 -22.50 23.85
N CYS A 424 -14.15 -21.80 24.95
CA CYS A 424 -14.75 -22.02 26.27
C CYS A 424 -14.95 -20.74 27.09
N ASP A 425 -14.33 -19.61 26.71
CA ASP A 425 -14.74 -18.30 27.20
C ASP A 425 -16.12 -17.91 26.63
N PRO A 426 -16.98 -17.22 27.40
CA PRO A 426 -18.16 -16.55 26.87
C PRO A 426 -17.95 -15.07 26.49
N ASP A 427 -16.74 -14.51 26.67
CA ASP A 427 -16.39 -13.07 26.58
C ASP A 427 -14.96 -12.95 25.95
N ASP A 428 -14.84 -13.24 24.65
CA ASP A 428 -13.57 -13.63 23.99
C ASP A 428 -12.49 -12.53 23.91
N ASP A 429 -12.84 -11.25 24.09
CA ASP A 429 -11.91 -10.11 24.14
C ASP A 429 -11.92 -9.30 25.47
N ASN A 430 -12.79 -9.69 26.40
CA ASN A 430 -13.02 -9.12 27.73
C ASN A 430 -13.60 -7.69 27.76
N ASP A 431 -14.37 -7.27 26.75
CA ASP A 431 -15.12 -6.01 26.77
C ASP A 431 -16.32 -6.02 27.76
N GLY A 432 -16.95 -7.19 27.99
CA GLY A 432 -18.07 -7.38 28.91
C GLY A 432 -19.46 -7.57 28.28
N ILE A 433 -19.56 -7.59 26.95
CA ILE A 433 -20.63 -8.24 26.18
C ILE A 433 -20.31 -9.75 26.11
N LEU A 434 -21.25 -10.59 25.66
CA LEU A 434 -21.08 -12.05 25.70
C LEU A 434 -21.24 -12.68 24.32
N SER A 435 -20.11 -13.09 23.74
CA SER A 435 -19.94 -13.76 22.45
C SER A 435 -20.78 -15.06 22.33
N ASP A 436 -21.10 -15.73 23.45
CA ASP A 436 -21.96 -16.93 23.51
C ASP A 436 -23.48 -16.63 23.42
N LEU A 437 -23.92 -15.38 23.62
CA LEU A 437 -25.33 -15.01 23.79
C LEU A 437 -26.03 -14.46 22.54
N SER A 438 -25.98 -15.24 21.46
CA SER A 438 -26.87 -15.10 20.29
C SER A 438 -26.85 -13.72 19.61
N ASP A 439 -25.76 -13.46 18.90
CA ASP A 439 -25.61 -12.29 18.03
C ASP A 439 -25.77 -10.95 18.83
N ALA A 440 -25.27 -10.95 20.08
CA ALA A 440 -25.23 -9.78 20.96
C ALA A 440 -23.88 -9.05 20.91
N ASP A 441 -22.89 -9.69 20.31
CA ASP A 441 -21.49 -9.31 20.14
C ASP A 441 -21.18 -9.43 18.65
N ALA A 442 -20.88 -8.31 17.97
CA ALA A 442 -20.53 -8.27 16.55
C ALA A 442 -19.00 -8.30 16.32
N CYS A 443 -18.21 -7.96 17.33
CA CYS A 443 -16.75 -7.90 17.31
C CYS A 443 -16.08 -8.91 18.28
N PRO A 444 -16.43 -10.22 18.31
CA PRO A 444 -15.97 -11.17 19.34
C PRO A 444 -14.46 -11.48 19.35
N PHE A 445 -13.67 -10.80 18.51
CA PHE A 445 -12.20 -10.86 18.52
C PHE A 445 -11.63 -9.44 18.33
N GLY A 446 -12.14 -8.49 19.14
CA GLY A 446 -11.95 -7.04 19.03
C GLY A 446 -10.62 -6.47 19.54
N GLU A 447 -10.53 -5.15 19.74
CA GLU A 447 -9.43 -4.53 20.47
C GLU A 447 -9.54 -4.86 21.97
N THR A 448 -8.49 -5.41 22.58
CA THR A 448 -8.57 -5.86 23.98
C THR A 448 -8.28 -4.77 24.99
N GLY A 449 -9.04 -4.74 26.10
CA GLY A 449 -8.72 -3.92 27.28
C GLY A 449 -9.42 -2.55 27.40
N TRP A 450 -10.53 -2.37 26.69
CA TRP A 450 -11.58 -1.37 26.98
C TRP A 450 -12.77 -2.07 27.68
N THR A 451 -13.99 -1.57 27.55
CA THR A 451 -15.27 -2.23 27.93
C THR A 451 -16.45 -1.51 27.27
N SER A 452 -17.47 -2.22 26.78
CA SER A 452 -18.74 -1.66 26.28
C SER A 452 -19.30 -0.59 27.20
N SER A 453 -19.63 0.57 26.60
CA SER A 453 -20.31 1.66 27.26
C SER A 453 -20.79 2.68 26.21
N PRO A 454 -21.93 3.39 26.42
CA PRO A 454 -22.44 4.48 25.55
C PRO A 454 -21.57 5.76 25.50
N SER A 455 -20.26 5.58 25.28
CA SER A 455 -19.19 6.57 25.12
C SER A 455 -17.89 5.95 24.56
N THR A 456 -17.97 4.72 24.05
CA THR A 456 -16.90 3.85 23.53
C THR A 456 -17.45 2.77 22.59
N ASP A 457 -18.73 2.43 22.76
CA ASP A 457 -19.59 1.54 21.97
C ASP A 457 -20.98 2.22 22.02
N HIS A 458 -21.39 2.86 20.93
CA HIS A 458 -22.56 3.76 20.93
C HIS A 458 -23.89 3.02 20.74
N ASP A 459 -23.96 2.02 19.87
CA ASP A 459 -25.17 1.23 19.62
C ASP A 459 -25.41 0.12 20.67
N GLY A 460 -24.34 -0.47 21.20
CA GLY A 460 -24.35 -1.56 22.17
C GLY A 460 -24.11 -2.97 21.59
N ASP A 461 -23.50 -3.11 20.40
CA ASP A 461 -23.21 -4.41 19.75
C ASP A 461 -21.85 -5.04 20.11
N GLY A 462 -21.02 -4.35 20.89
CA GLY A 462 -19.71 -4.85 21.33
C GLY A 462 -18.54 -4.49 20.41
N CYS A 463 -18.78 -3.91 19.23
CA CYS A 463 -17.74 -3.19 18.50
C CYS A 463 -17.39 -1.86 19.19
N LYS A 464 -16.21 -1.30 18.88
CA LYS A 464 -15.69 -0.07 19.50
C LYS A 464 -15.63 1.08 18.49
N ASP A 465 -16.13 2.24 18.91
CA ASP A 465 -16.15 3.59 18.28
C ASP A 465 -14.81 4.11 17.66
N ASP A 466 -13.72 3.33 17.67
CA ASP A 466 -12.44 3.68 17.03
C ASP A 466 -12.08 2.67 15.93
N ARG A 467 -11.87 3.17 14.71
CA ARG A 467 -11.31 2.40 13.58
C ARG A 467 -10.02 1.66 13.98
N PRO A 468 -9.87 0.36 13.66
CA PRO A 468 -10.44 -0.29 12.49
C PRO A 468 -11.55 -1.31 12.81
N GLU A 469 -12.16 -1.19 13.98
CA GLU A 469 -13.02 -2.18 14.60
C GLU A 469 -14.47 -1.97 14.18
N ASP A 470 -15.12 -0.96 14.75
CA ASP A 470 -16.33 -0.39 14.18
C ASP A 470 -16.01 0.55 13.00
N LEU A 471 -17.00 0.73 12.14
CA LEU A 471 -17.08 1.66 11.01
C LEU A 471 -18.52 2.16 10.77
N ASP A 472 -19.50 1.85 11.62
CA ASP A 472 -20.95 2.04 11.45
C ASP A 472 -21.54 2.27 12.87
N ASP A 473 -20.98 3.25 13.59
CA ASP A 473 -21.06 3.44 15.05
C ASP A 473 -22.48 3.50 15.67
N ASP A 474 -23.56 3.68 14.88
CA ASP A 474 -24.96 3.62 15.32
C ASP A 474 -25.83 2.54 14.62
N ASN A 475 -25.18 1.74 13.75
CA ASN A 475 -25.67 0.52 13.08
C ASN A 475 -26.89 0.73 12.16
N ASP A 476 -27.00 1.91 11.55
CA ASP A 476 -28.00 2.24 10.53
C ASP A 476 -27.69 1.61 9.15
N GLY A 477 -26.40 1.34 8.86
CA GLY A 477 -25.92 0.75 7.61
C GLY A 477 -25.10 1.68 6.70
N VAL A 478 -24.90 2.95 7.08
CA VAL A 478 -23.96 3.89 6.46
C VAL A 478 -22.72 4.02 7.34
N SER A 479 -21.54 3.96 6.73
CA SER A 479 -20.28 3.96 7.50
C SER A 479 -19.81 5.37 7.85
N ASP A 480 -19.26 5.60 9.05
CA ASP A 480 -18.78 6.88 9.65
C ASP A 480 -17.73 7.69 8.83
N GLY A 481 -17.38 7.23 7.63
CA GLY A 481 -16.53 7.93 6.66
C GLY A 481 -17.29 8.43 5.42
N MET A 482 -18.59 8.18 5.39
CA MET A 482 -19.59 8.59 4.40
C MET A 482 -20.94 8.86 5.09
N ASP A 483 -20.93 9.00 6.42
CA ASP A 483 -22.09 9.35 7.23
C ASP A 483 -21.73 10.56 8.10
N ASP A 484 -22.55 11.62 7.99
CA ASP A 484 -22.32 12.90 8.65
C ASP A 484 -23.03 13.00 10.02
N CYS A 485 -23.92 12.04 10.35
CA CYS A 485 -24.60 11.93 11.64
C CYS A 485 -23.84 11.06 12.67
N SER A 486 -23.23 9.94 12.27
CA SER A 486 -22.18 9.09 12.89
C SER A 486 -22.24 8.67 14.36
N LYS A 487 -23.20 9.18 15.13
CA LYS A 487 -23.62 8.78 16.50
C LYS A 487 -25.07 9.24 16.75
N GLY A 488 -25.97 8.95 15.81
CA GLY A 488 -27.38 9.34 15.79
C GLY A 488 -28.33 8.45 16.61
N GLU A 489 -29.62 8.46 16.25
CA GLU A 489 -30.68 7.65 16.86
C GLU A 489 -30.49 6.15 16.57
N LEU A 490 -30.42 5.32 17.60
CA LEU A 490 -30.27 3.87 17.43
C LEU A 490 -31.54 3.16 16.94
N GLY A 491 -31.39 2.21 16.03
CA GLY A 491 -32.39 1.17 15.74
C GLY A 491 -33.41 1.50 14.64
N TRP A 492 -33.00 2.29 13.66
CA TRP A 492 -33.61 2.41 12.33
C TRP A 492 -32.64 1.82 11.28
N ILE A 493 -32.71 2.23 10.01
CA ILE A 493 -31.72 1.97 8.96
C ILE A 493 -31.87 3.03 7.84
N SER A 494 -30.78 3.39 7.19
CA SER A 494 -30.75 4.18 5.95
C SER A 494 -31.58 3.48 4.86
N ASP A 495 -32.48 4.23 4.24
CA ASP A 495 -33.26 3.80 3.08
C ASP A 495 -33.78 5.03 2.32
N SER A 496 -33.08 5.39 1.23
CA SER A 496 -33.41 6.36 0.16
C SER A 496 -34.82 6.28 -0.44
N SER A 497 -35.68 5.40 0.08
CA SER A 497 -37.10 5.32 -0.25
C SER A 497 -38.06 5.58 0.92
N SER A 498 -37.59 5.82 2.16
CA SER A 498 -38.48 6.10 3.30
C SER A 498 -37.94 6.71 4.63
N THR A 499 -36.63 6.84 4.88
CA THR A 499 -36.13 7.20 6.24
C THR A 499 -34.83 8.01 6.35
N ASP A 500 -34.10 8.08 5.25
CA ASP A 500 -32.90 8.87 4.94
C ASP A 500 -33.02 8.97 3.41
N TYR A 501 -33.09 10.17 2.81
CA TYR A 501 -33.41 10.29 1.38
C TYR A 501 -32.16 10.36 0.50
N ASP A 502 -31.11 11.07 0.90
CA ASP A 502 -29.88 11.27 0.14
C ASP A 502 -28.86 10.12 0.27
N SER A 503 -28.91 9.38 1.39
CA SER A 503 -28.00 8.34 1.87
C SER A 503 -26.70 8.83 2.57
N ASP A 504 -26.75 9.90 3.36
CA ASP A 504 -25.68 10.36 4.28
C ASP A 504 -25.77 9.80 5.71
N GLY A 505 -26.73 8.92 6.04
CA GLY A 505 -26.88 8.37 7.39
C GLY A 505 -27.53 9.31 8.41
N CYS A 506 -27.84 10.56 8.05
CA CYS A 506 -28.76 11.38 8.82
C CYS A 506 -30.22 10.97 8.57
N ARG A 507 -31.05 11.22 9.58
CA ARG A 507 -32.40 10.67 9.68
C ARG A 507 -33.45 11.76 9.48
N ASP A 508 -33.98 11.90 8.26
CA ASP A 508 -34.87 12.99 7.80
C ASP A 508 -35.83 13.52 8.89
N SER A 509 -36.61 12.63 9.48
CA SER A 509 -37.62 13.03 10.48
C SER A 509 -37.13 13.65 11.81
N THR A 510 -35.82 13.70 12.09
CA THR A 510 -35.29 13.77 13.47
C THR A 510 -33.90 14.39 13.67
N GLU A 511 -32.94 14.12 12.79
CA GLU A 511 -31.52 14.47 13.00
C GLU A 511 -30.89 15.20 11.82
N ASP A 512 -31.37 14.87 10.61
CA ASP A 512 -31.17 15.68 9.42
C ASP A 512 -31.88 17.05 9.51
N LEU A 513 -31.46 17.98 8.64
CA LEU A 513 -31.95 19.34 8.47
C LEU A 513 -31.91 19.83 7.00
N ASP A 514 -31.48 18.98 6.05
CA ASP A 514 -31.14 19.26 4.64
C ASP A 514 -31.41 17.96 3.84
N ASP A 515 -32.68 17.46 3.88
CA ASP A 515 -33.10 16.06 3.56
C ASP A 515 -32.59 15.49 2.20
N ASP A 516 -32.05 16.32 1.29
CA ASP A 516 -31.53 15.92 -0.03
C ASP A 516 -30.10 16.41 -0.41
N ASP A 517 -29.34 16.94 0.56
CA ASP A 517 -27.96 17.50 0.43
C ASP A 517 -27.81 18.57 -0.68
N ASP A 518 -28.86 19.35 -0.96
CA ASP A 518 -28.75 20.47 -1.90
C ASP A 518 -28.08 21.73 -1.30
N TYR A 519 -27.97 21.80 0.04
CA TYR A 519 -27.53 22.93 0.88
C TYR A 519 -28.62 23.91 1.35
N ILE A 520 -29.92 23.58 1.24
CA ILE A 520 -31.06 24.43 1.62
C ILE A 520 -31.97 23.74 2.65
N CYS A 521 -32.20 24.39 3.80
CA CYS A 521 -32.73 23.68 4.97
C CYS A 521 -34.27 23.60 5.01
N ASP A 522 -34.81 22.39 5.18
CA ASP A 522 -36.15 22.10 5.71
C ASP A 522 -36.53 22.95 6.93
N GLY A 523 -35.54 23.13 7.80
CA GLY A 523 -35.65 23.87 9.03
C GLY A 523 -35.33 25.35 8.85
N SER A 524 -36.18 26.22 9.37
CA SER A 524 -35.88 27.66 9.57
C SER A 524 -34.73 27.98 10.57
N THR A 525 -33.75 27.07 10.72
CA THR A 525 -32.63 27.10 11.68
C THR A 525 -31.32 26.78 10.97
N ALA A 526 -30.57 27.82 10.56
CA ALA A 526 -29.28 27.66 9.90
C ALA A 526 -28.26 26.94 10.79
N VAL A 527 -27.58 25.93 10.23
CA VAL A 527 -26.55 25.12 10.89
C VAL A 527 -25.19 25.28 10.20
N SER A 528 -24.40 24.21 10.04
CA SER A 528 -23.02 24.24 9.57
C SER A 528 -22.76 23.22 8.45
N GLY A 529 -23.54 23.34 7.39
CA GLY A 529 -23.45 22.63 6.12
C GLY A 529 -24.45 23.36 5.21
N CYS A 530 -25.71 23.11 5.54
CA CYS A 530 -26.93 23.78 5.08
C CYS A 530 -27.08 25.30 5.34
N LEU A 531 -27.81 25.99 4.46
CA LEU A 531 -28.30 27.38 4.55
C LEU A 531 -29.84 27.44 4.61
N VAL A 532 -30.43 28.33 5.42
CA VAL A 532 -31.90 28.50 5.38
C VAL A 532 -32.30 29.22 4.10
N GLY A 533 -33.10 28.54 3.27
CA GLY A 533 -33.59 29.05 2.00
C GLY A 533 -34.45 30.31 2.11
N TRP A 534 -34.56 31.03 1.01
CA TRP A 534 -35.55 32.07 0.85
C TRP A 534 -36.93 31.47 0.51
N PRO A 535 -38.02 32.14 0.90
CA PRO A 535 -38.06 33.21 1.87
C PRO A 535 -37.82 32.75 3.33
N GLN A 536 -37.96 31.45 3.68
CA GLN A 536 -37.93 30.99 5.10
C GLN A 536 -37.43 29.55 5.40
N PHE A 537 -37.43 28.62 4.44
CA PHE A 537 -37.10 27.19 4.55
C PHE A 537 -37.20 26.57 3.15
N ASP A 538 -36.70 25.35 2.95
CA ASP A 538 -36.78 24.63 1.68
C ASP A 538 -38.23 24.36 1.20
N ARG A 539 -38.51 24.69 -0.07
CA ARG A 539 -39.80 24.48 -0.76
C ARG A 539 -39.86 23.14 -1.50
N CYS A 540 -38.74 22.48 -1.78
CA CYS A 540 -38.63 21.15 -2.39
C CYS A 540 -37.72 20.12 -1.62
N PRO A 541 -38.00 19.75 -0.35
CA PRO A 541 -37.24 18.77 0.49
C PRO A 541 -37.01 17.33 -0.01
N THR A 542 -37.26 17.04 -1.27
CA THR A 542 -36.90 15.77 -1.91
C THR A 542 -36.61 16.02 -3.40
N SER A 543 -35.86 17.06 -3.73
CA SER A 543 -35.32 17.34 -5.06
C SER A 543 -34.44 16.17 -5.53
N PRO A 544 -34.12 16.06 -6.83
CA PRO A 544 -33.37 14.90 -7.31
C PRO A 544 -31.89 15.02 -6.92
N LEU A 545 -31.34 14.09 -6.11
CA LEU A 545 -29.95 13.97 -5.57
C LEU A 545 -28.73 14.13 -6.53
N SER A 546 -28.94 14.62 -7.75
CA SER A 546 -27.92 15.17 -8.65
C SER A 546 -27.96 16.71 -8.75
N PHE A 547 -28.96 17.32 -8.13
CA PHE A 547 -29.14 18.75 -7.89
C PHE A 547 -28.28 19.18 -6.69
N THR A 548 -28.02 20.49 -6.59
CA THR A 548 -27.41 21.19 -5.44
C THR A 548 -27.73 22.67 -5.65
N SER A 549 -28.23 23.38 -4.64
CA SER A 549 -28.51 24.81 -4.71
C SER A 549 -27.28 25.56 -5.19
N SER A 550 -27.43 26.27 -6.31
CA SER A 550 -26.42 27.19 -6.77
C SER A 550 -27.03 28.31 -7.61
N PRO A 551 -26.41 29.51 -7.66
CA PRO A 551 -26.95 30.69 -8.36
C PRO A 551 -26.98 30.59 -9.91
N THR A 552 -27.12 29.39 -10.45
CA THR A 552 -27.20 29.04 -11.88
C THR A 552 -28.15 27.86 -12.18
N ASN A 553 -28.84 27.33 -11.17
CA ASN A 553 -29.85 26.26 -11.27
C ASN A 553 -30.92 26.30 -10.15
N ASP A 554 -30.81 27.28 -9.26
CA ASP A 554 -31.70 27.64 -8.16
C ASP A 554 -31.41 29.13 -7.86
N ALA A 555 -32.25 30.03 -8.40
CA ALA A 555 -31.94 31.46 -8.43
C ALA A 555 -32.42 32.25 -7.20
N ASP A 556 -33.63 31.99 -6.67
CA ASP A 556 -34.11 32.58 -5.41
C ASP A 556 -33.46 31.95 -4.16
N ARG A 557 -33.07 30.68 -4.25
CA ARG A 557 -32.58 29.79 -3.18
C ARG A 557 -33.63 29.32 -2.21
N ASP A 558 -34.71 28.78 -2.75
CA ASP A 558 -35.72 28.03 -2.01
C ASP A 558 -35.54 26.51 -2.01
N GLY A 559 -34.57 25.95 -2.74
CA GLY A 559 -34.29 24.50 -2.80
C GLY A 559 -35.00 23.73 -3.92
N CYS A 560 -35.74 24.40 -4.80
CA CYS A 560 -36.31 23.81 -6.01
C CYS A 560 -35.39 23.98 -7.25
N GLU A 561 -35.32 22.99 -8.15
CA GLU A 561 -34.58 23.14 -9.42
C GLU A 561 -35.35 24.02 -10.42
N ASP A 562 -34.73 25.15 -10.85
CA ASP A 562 -35.18 26.07 -11.92
C ASP A 562 -35.81 25.29 -13.11
N ASN A 563 -35.15 24.20 -13.51
CA ASN A 563 -35.49 23.40 -14.68
C ASN A 563 -36.65 22.40 -14.45
N GLY A 564 -37.67 22.83 -13.70
CA GLY A 564 -39.03 22.29 -13.78
C GLY A 564 -39.56 21.56 -12.55
N GLU A 565 -38.89 21.68 -11.40
CA GLU A 565 -39.52 21.47 -10.08
C GLU A 565 -40.13 22.80 -9.59
N ASP A 566 -39.43 23.94 -9.79
CA ASP A 566 -40.00 25.28 -9.62
C ASP A 566 -40.81 25.78 -10.85
N THR A 567 -41.49 26.93 -10.67
CA THR A 567 -42.31 27.66 -11.64
C THR A 567 -42.34 29.18 -11.41
N ASP A 568 -41.38 29.73 -10.66
CA ASP A 568 -41.27 31.14 -10.26
C ASP A 568 -39.80 31.42 -9.89
N ASP A 569 -38.84 30.97 -10.72
CA ASP A 569 -37.38 30.75 -10.48
C ASP A 569 -36.62 31.80 -9.60
N ASP A 570 -37.12 33.03 -9.43
CA ASP A 570 -36.53 34.08 -8.58
C ASP A 570 -37.45 34.68 -7.47
N ASP A 571 -38.66 34.14 -7.29
CA ASP A 571 -39.74 34.54 -6.35
C ASP A 571 -40.14 36.04 -6.41
N ASP A 572 -39.89 36.76 -7.52
CA ASP A 572 -40.40 38.13 -7.69
C ASP A 572 -41.94 38.19 -7.88
N GLY A 573 -42.52 37.08 -8.37
CA GLY A 573 -43.95 36.87 -8.63
C GLY A 573 -44.36 36.85 -10.11
N PHE A 574 -43.42 36.80 -11.05
CA PHE A 574 -43.62 36.47 -12.46
C PHE A 574 -43.07 35.08 -12.79
N SER A 575 -43.95 34.07 -12.88
CA SER A 575 -43.56 32.73 -13.34
C SER A 575 -42.78 32.76 -14.66
N ASP A 576 -41.78 31.90 -14.81
CA ASP A 576 -40.90 31.68 -15.98
C ASP A 576 -41.62 31.57 -17.35
N SER A 577 -42.93 31.30 -17.35
CA SER A 577 -43.78 31.27 -18.54
C SER A 577 -44.38 32.62 -18.98
N GLU A 578 -44.31 33.65 -18.11
CA GLU A 578 -44.71 35.04 -18.35
C GLU A 578 -43.56 36.05 -18.15
N ASP A 579 -42.42 35.60 -17.60
CA ASP A 579 -41.14 36.32 -17.41
C ASP A 579 -40.21 36.29 -18.65
N GLY A 580 -39.23 37.21 -18.72
CA GLY A 580 -38.14 37.26 -19.70
C GLY A 580 -36.71 37.15 -19.14
N CYS A 581 -36.53 37.28 -17.83
CA CYS A 581 -35.32 37.01 -17.06
C CYS A 581 -35.62 36.11 -15.82
N PRO A 582 -36.23 34.91 -15.94
CA PRO A 582 -36.81 34.17 -14.81
C PRO A 582 -35.91 33.98 -13.59
N ASN A 583 -34.59 33.95 -13.81
CA ASN A 583 -33.58 33.66 -12.80
C ASN A 583 -32.94 34.96 -12.22
N VAL A 584 -33.59 36.12 -12.31
CA VAL A 584 -33.00 37.45 -12.02
C VAL A 584 -34.03 38.49 -11.53
N VAL A 585 -34.41 38.39 -10.25
CA VAL A 585 -35.41 39.23 -9.54
C VAL A 585 -35.52 40.67 -10.06
N GLY A 586 -36.72 41.07 -10.47
CA GLY A 586 -36.95 42.44 -10.93
C GLY A 586 -38.35 42.97 -10.68
N THR A 587 -38.80 43.82 -11.61
CA THR A 587 -40.08 44.55 -11.50
C THR A 587 -40.64 45.01 -12.86
N ALA A 588 -39.99 44.73 -13.99
CA ALA A 588 -40.43 45.19 -15.30
C ALA A 588 -41.84 44.69 -15.66
N THR A 589 -42.71 45.60 -16.12
CA THR A 589 -44.13 45.29 -16.46
C THR A 589 -44.48 45.55 -17.93
N SER A 590 -43.60 46.21 -18.68
CA SER A 590 -43.68 46.48 -20.12
C SER A 590 -42.73 45.56 -20.91
N GLY A 591 -42.54 45.81 -22.20
CA GLY A 591 -41.64 45.03 -23.05
C GLY A 591 -42.06 43.59 -23.39
N GLU A 592 -41.14 42.86 -24.03
CA GLU A 592 -41.16 41.39 -24.10
C GLU A 592 -40.50 40.81 -22.82
N ASN A 593 -39.46 41.47 -22.30
CA ASN A 593 -38.71 41.19 -21.08
C ASN A 593 -39.40 41.73 -19.79
N LYS A 594 -40.48 41.09 -19.33
CA LYS A 594 -41.10 41.37 -18.01
C LYS A 594 -40.42 40.59 -16.90
N GLY A 595 -40.62 41.01 -15.65
CA GLY A 595 -40.02 40.44 -14.44
C GLY A 595 -38.51 40.66 -14.31
N CYS A 596 -37.80 40.84 -15.43
CA CYS A 596 -36.47 41.44 -15.47
C CYS A 596 -36.29 42.70 -14.59
N PRO A 597 -35.05 42.99 -14.15
CA PRO A 597 -34.72 44.21 -13.41
C PRO A 597 -35.14 45.49 -14.13
N ASP A 598 -35.70 46.42 -13.36
CA ASP A 598 -36.18 47.75 -13.78
C ASP A 598 -35.53 48.76 -12.80
N GLY A 599 -34.32 49.22 -13.16
CA GLY A 599 -33.36 49.85 -12.25
C GLY A 599 -33.74 51.24 -11.75
N ASP A 600 -34.62 51.94 -12.47
CA ASP A 600 -35.13 53.27 -12.12
C ASP A 600 -36.66 53.33 -11.93
N SER A 601 -37.37 52.23 -12.20
CA SER A 601 -38.81 52.04 -12.02
C SER A 601 -39.70 52.76 -13.05
N ASP A 602 -39.27 52.82 -14.31
CA ASP A 602 -40.04 53.36 -15.44
C ASP A 602 -41.18 52.42 -15.85
N SER A 603 -40.94 51.08 -15.80
CA SER A 603 -41.78 49.92 -16.19
C SER A 603 -41.17 49.01 -17.27
N TRP A 604 -40.15 49.43 -18.02
CA TRP A 604 -39.35 48.59 -18.92
C TRP A 604 -38.24 47.85 -18.14
N ALA A 605 -37.34 47.15 -18.82
CA ALA A 605 -36.30 46.34 -18.21
C ALA A 605 -34.91 46.82 -18.63
N ASP A 606 -33.92 46.75 -17.74
CA ASP A 606 -32.51 47.17 -17.96
C ASP A 606 -31.83 46.57 -19.21
N ILE A 607 -32.44 45.54 -19.82
CA ILE A 607 -31.96 44.82 -21.02
C ILE A 607 -32.80 45.06 -22.28
N GLU A 608 -33.92 45.77 -22.16
CA GLU A 608 -34.80 46.20 -23.26
C GLU A 608 -34.92 47.75 -23.33
N ASP A 609 -34.32 48.42 -22.35
CA ASP A 609 -34.28 49.86 -22.14
C ASP A 609 -32.92 50.42 -22.59
N ASP A 610 -32.92 51.43 -23.45
CA ASP A 610 -31.69 52.07 -23.94
C ASP A 610 -31.08 53.09 -22.95
N TYR A 611 -31.82 53.44 -21.88
CA TYR A 611 -31.47 54.38 -20.82
C TYR A 611 -31.73 53.86 -19.38
N PRO A 612 -31.18 52.69 -18.92
CA PRO A 612 -31.54 52.01 -17.65
C PRO A 612 -31.26 52.71 -16.30
N THR A 613 -31.16 54.04 -16.28
CA THR A 613 -30.99 54.87 -15.09
C THR A 613 -31.73 56.22 -15.14
N ASP A 614 -32.49 56.50 -16.21
CA ASP A 614 -33.37 57.66 -16.31
C ASP A 614 -34.83 57.26 -16.60
N VAL A 615 -35.62 57.23 -15.52
CA VAL A 615 -37.08 56.95 -15.43
C VAL A 615 -38.01 57.82 -16.32
N THR A 616 -37.46 58.55 -17.28
CA THR A 616 -38.19 59.34 -18.28
C THR A 616 -37.80 59.05 -19.73
N GLN A 617 -36.78 58.21 -19.96
CA GLN A 617 -36.41 57.64 -21.26
C GLN A 617 -36.35 56.12 -21.12
N TRP A 618 -36.74 55.41 -22.17
CA TRP A 618 -36.69 53.94 -22.18
C TRP A 618 -36.31 53.35 -23.54
N ARG A 619 -35.98 54.22 -24.51
CA ARG A 619 -35.80 53.82 -25.90
C ARG A 619 -35.04 54.87 -26.72
N ASP A 620 -34.16 54.38 -27.57
CA ASP A 620 -33.52 55.09 -28.67
C ASP A 620 -34.02 54.51 -30.01
N SER A 621 -34.39 55.35 -30.98
CA SER A 621 -34.93 54.89 -32.27
C SER A 621 -33.90 54.78 -33.38
N ASP A 622 -32.75 55.45 -33.24
CA ASP A 622 -31.74 55.58 -34.28
C ASP A 622 -30.30 55.47 -33.76
N GLU A 623 -30.12 55.20 -32.47
CA GLU A 623 -28.87 54.85 -31.77
C GLU A 623 -27.91 56.04 -31.59
N ASP A 624 -28.46 57.27 -31.40
CA ASP A 624 -27.68 58.53 -31.33
C ASP A 624 -27.32 59.00 -29.90
N GLY A 625 -28.02 58.51 -28.88
CA GLY A 625 -27.78 58.85 -27.48
C GLY A 625 -28.74 59.89 -26.86
N TYR A 626 -29.80 60.28 -27.58
CA TYR A 626 -30.94 61.03 -27.06
C TYR A 626 -32.24 60.21 -27.14
N GLY A 627 -33.06 60.26 -26.07
CA GLY A 627 -34.19 59.33 -25.93
C GLY A 627 -35.48 59.74 -26.66
N ASP A 628 -36.21 58.75 -27.18
CA ASP A 628 -37.50 58.85 -27.92
C ASP A 628 -38.53 59.81 -27.29
N ASN A 629 -38.51 59.96 -25.96
CA ASN A 629 -39.50 60.72 -25.22
C ASN A 629 -39.03 62.18 -25.04
N ILE A 630 -39.42 63.05 -25.97
CA ILE A 630 -39.16 64.51 -25.96
C ILE A 630 -39.64 65.27 -24.69
N ASP A 631 -40.48 64.67 -23.84
CA ASP A 631 -40.89 65.23 -22.54
C ASP A 631 -39.98 64.76 -21.36
N GLY A 632 -38.99 63.89 -21.60
CA GLY A 632 -38.02 63.35 -20.63
C GLY A 632 -36.70 64.11 -20.53
N THR A 633 -35.75 63.57 -19.76
CA THR A 633 -34.36 64.06 -19.69
C THR A 633 -33.71 63.92 -21.05
N ASP A 634 -33.11 65.02 -21.53
CA ASP A 634 -32.34 65.09 -22.78
C ASP A 634 -33.02 64.33 -23.96
N GLY A 635 -34.35 64.51 -24.09
CA GLY A 635 -35.16 63.81 -25.08
C GLY A 635 -35.01 64.40 -26.48
N ASP A 636 -34.99 63.52 -27.47
CA ASP A 636 -34.69 63.86 -28.86
C ASP A 636 -35.83 64.63 -29.56
N TRP A 637 -35.42 65.59 -30.39
CA TRP A 637 -36.25 66.41 -31.26
C TRP A 637 -36.39 65.85 -32.68
N CYS A 638 -35.64 64.79 -33.03
CA CYS A 638 -35.55 64.17 -34.35
C CYS A 638 -35.77 62.62 -34.43
N PRO A 639 -36.63 61.91 -33.64
CA PRO A 639 -36.43 60.48 -33.21
C PRO A 639 -36.57 59.35 -34.24
N LEU A 640 -36.04 59.55 -35.45
CA LEU A 640 -35.90 58.62 -36.56
C LEU A 640 -34.72 59.06 -37.50
N GLN A 641 -33.77 59.88 -37.03
CA GLN A 641 -32.68 60.45 -37.82
C GLN A 641 -31.47 60.93 -36.97
N GLU A 642 -30.59 59.99 -36.62
CA GLU A 642 -29.23 60.16 -36.04
C GLU A 642 -28.69 61.62 -36.06
N GLY A 643 -28.44 62.19 -34.89
CA GLY A 643 -27.88 63.52 -34.73
C GLY A 643 -26.84 63.65 -33.61
N THR A 644 -26.32 64.87 -33.49
CA THR A 644 -25.18 65.21 -32.61
C THR A 644 -25.34 66.58 -31.94
N SER A 645 -26.42 67.32 -32.25
CA SER A 645 -26.69 68.62 -31.64
C SER A 645 -26.88 68.50 -30.13
N THR A 646 -26.23 69.40 -29.39
CA THR A 646 -26.20 69.43 -27.92
C THR A 646 -26.80 70.71 -27.32
N ILE A 647 -27.18 71.71 -28.14
CA ILE A 647 -27.47 73.08 -27.67
C ILE A 647 -28.91 73.55 -27.93
N ASP A 648 -29.47 73.31 -29.12
CA ASP A 648 -30.82 73.83 -29.48
C ASP A 648 -31.87 72.73 -29.66
N ARG A 649 -31.59 71.70 -30.47
CA ARG A 649 -32.45 70.53 -30.70
C ARG A 649 -31.62 69.26 -30.53
N LEU A 650 -31.58 68.79 -29.29
CA LEU A 650 -30.96 67.52 -28.91
C LEU A 650 -31.38 66.40 -29.88
N GLY A 651 -30.41 65.57 -30.30
CA GLY A 651 -30.55 64.46 -31.27
C GLY A 651 -30.90 64.84 -32.71
N CYS A 652 -31.02 66.13 -33.03
CA CYS A 652 -31.07 66.55 -34.43
C CYS A 652 -29.66 66.63 -35.06
N LEU A 653 -29.59 66.25 -36.34
CA LEU A 653 -28.37 66.33 -37.14
C LEU A 653 -27.70 67.69 -37.05
N ASP A 654 -26.42 67.62 -36.73
CA ASP A 654 -25.39 68.66 -36.69
C ASP A 654 -24.23 68.09 -37.56
N PHE A 655 -23.58 68.92 -38.38
CA PHE A 655 -22.72 68.44 -39.49
C PHE A 655 -21.23 68.76 -39.30
N ASP A 656 -20.92 69.71 -38.42
CA ASP A 656 -19.58 70.19 -38.07
C ASP A 656 -19.26 70.00 -36.58
N GLU A 657 -20.24 69.54 -35.78
CA GLU A 657 -20.14 69.13 -34.38
C GLU A 657 -19.98 70.31 -33.39
N ASP A 658 -20.50 71.50 -33.72
CA ASP A 658 -20.47 72.68 -32.84
C ASP A 658 -21.54 72.66 -31.72
N GLY A 659 -22.57 71.83 -31.88
CA GLY A 659 -23.68 71.62 -30.97
C GLY A 659 -25.02 72.21 -31.43
N TYR A 660 -25.06 73.06 -32.46
CA TYR A 660 -26.29 73.60 -33.03
C TYR A 660 -26.77 72.77 -34.23
N SER A 661 -28.06 72.47 -34.26
CA SER A 661 -28.66 71.59 -35.25
C SER A 661 -28.84 72.25 -36.61
N ASN A 662 -28.55 71.51 -37.69
CA ASN A 662 -28.65 72.00 -39.05
C ASN A 662 -30.07 72.47 -39.41
N PRO A 663 -30.22 73.56 -40.19
CA PRO A 663 -31.50 74.15 -40.52
C PRO A 663 -32.39 73.20 -41.34
N SER A 664 -33.58 72.93 -40.81
CA SER A 664 -34.56 72.00 -41.34
C SER A 664 -35.77 72.71 -41.96
N ALA A 665 -36.69 71.94 -42.56
CA ALA A 665 -37.94 72.48 -43.11
C ALA A 665 -38.96 72.96 -42.05
N VAL A 666 -38.65 72.81 -40.75
CA VAL A 666 -39.52 73.17 -39.62
C VAL A 666 -38.81 73.98 -38.52
N TRP A 667 -37.48 74.15 -38.62
CA TRP A 667 -36.63 74.88 -37.69
C TRP A 667 -35.50 75.53 -38.51
N THR A 668 -35.54 76.84 -38.65
CA THR A 668 -34.68 77.61 -39.54
C THR A 668 -33.70 78.49 -38.75
N THR A 669 -32.79 79.19 -39.41
CA THR A 669 -31.86 80.13 -38.76
C THR A 669 -32.62 81.22 -37.98
N ASP A 670 -33.74 81.72 -38.52
CA ASP A 670 -34.70 82.61 -37.83
C ASP A 670 -35.26 82.02 -36.50
N ASP A 671 -35.27 80.70 -36.35
CA ASP A 671 -35.76 79.98 -35.16
C ASP A 671 -34.64 79.62 -34.16
N GLY A 672 -33.36 79.73 -34.57
CA GLY A 672 -32.18 79.36 -33.78
C GLY A 672 -31.44 78.10 -34.24
N ALA A 673 -31.72 77.59 -35.45
CA ALA A 673 -30.87 76.61 -36.12
C ALA A 673 -29.53 77.22 -36.54
N ASP A 674 -28.50 76.39 -36.72
CA ASP A 674 -27.18 76.83 -37.15
C ASP A 674 -27.21 77.54 -38.53
N ALA A 675 -26.42 78.62 -38.64
CA ALA A 675 -26.33 79.48 -39.82
C ALA A 675 -25.25 79.10 -40.85
N PHE A 676 -24.20 78.35 -40.46
CA PHE A 676 -23.08 77.96 -41.32
C PHE A 676 -22.78 76.45 -41.21
N PRO A 677 -23.65 75.56 -41.76
CA PRO A 677 -23.65 74.10 -41.49
C PRO A 677 -22.52 73.32 -42.21
N GLY A 678 -21.29 73.72 -41.95
CA GLY A 678 -20.02 73.12 -42.33
C GLY A 678 -18.81 73.86 -41.73
N ASP A 679 -19.00 74.57 -40.62
CA ASP A 679 -18.02 75.40 -39.93
C ASP A 679 -18.19 75.34 -38.40
N ASP A 680 -17.33 74.54 -37.73
CA ASP A 680 -17.38 74.16 -36.31
C ASP A 680 -17.22 75.31 -35.29
N SER A 681 -17.36 76.55 -35.76
CA SER A 681 -17.08 77.77 -35.04
C SER A 681 -18.10 78.88 -35.25
N GLN A 682 -19.04 78.74 -36.19
CA GLN A 682 -20.01 79.78 -36.57
C GLN A 682 -21.44 79.23 -36.70
N TRP A 683 -22.30 79.54 -35.73
CA TRP A 683 -23.70 79.11 -35.73
C TRP A 683 -24.73 80.25 -35.89
N ASN A 684 -24.30 81.52 -35.88
CA ASN A 684 -25.22 82.68 -35.89
C ASN A 684 -24.75 83.77 -36.87
N ASP A 685 -25.70 84.29 -37.64
CA ASP A 685 -25.56 85.43 -38.56
C ASP A 685 -26.70 86.42 -38.27
N SER A 686 -26.38 87.58 -37.67
CA SER A 686 -27.37 88.53 -37.16
C SER A 686 -27.94 89.50 -38.20
N ASP A 687 -27.31 89.68 -39.37
CA ASP A 687 -27.80 90.62 -40.41
C ASP A 687 -27.81 90.10 -41.86
N LEU A 688 -27.31 88.88 -42.07
CA LEU A 688 -27.39 88.06 -43.27
C LEU A 688 -26.45 88.49 -44.41
N ASP A 689 -25.24 88.94 -44.07
CA ASP A 689 -24.15 89.21 -45.03
C ASP A 689 -23.28 87.99 -45.38
N GLY A 690 -23.28 86.97 -44.52
CA GLY A 690 -22.51 85.72 -44.71
C GLY A 690 -21.19 85.63 -43.93
N TYR A 691 -20.94 86.54 -42.99
CA TYR A 691 -19.94 86.38 -41.93
C TYR A 691 -20.61 86.09 -40.58
N GLY A 692 -19.94 85.33 -39.71
CA GLY A 692 -20.56 84.82 -38.48
C GLY A 692 -20.29 85.67 -37.25
N ASP A 693 -21.32 85.86 -36.40
CA ASP A 693 -21.27 86.69 -35.18
C ASP A 693 -20.20 86.25 -34.16
N ASN A 694 -19.77 84.99 -34.18
CA ASN A 694 -18.92 84.47 -33.12
C ASN A 694 -17.50 85.04 -33.24
N PRO A 695 -16.96 85.68 -32.18
CA PRO A 695 -15.62 86.25 -32.25
C PRO A 695 -14.52 85.16 -32.17
N ALA A 696 -13.34 85.50 -32.69
CA ALA A 696 -12.13 84.68 -32.61
C ALA A 696 -11.94 84.02 -31.21
N PRO A 697 -11.73 82.70 -31.12
CA PRO A 697 -11.01 81.87 -32.09
C PRO A 697 -11.82 81.33 -33.28
N ALA A 698 -13.13 81.59 -33.34
CA ALA A 698 -13.92 81.26 -34.52
C ALA A 698 -13.34 81.87 -35.80
N ASN A 699 -13.48 81.15 -36.91
CA ASN A 699 -13.04 81.61 -38.21
C ASN A 699 -14.11 82.51 -38.85
N MET A 700 -13.74 83.24 -39.91
CA MET A 700 -14.63 84.14 -40.67
C MET A 700 -15.57 85.02 -39.80
N ALA A 701 -15.07 85.43 -38.64
CA ALA A 701 -15.81 86.19 -37.65
C ALA A 701 -16.08 87.62 -38.12
N ASP A 702 -17.34 88.03 -38.11
CA ASP A 702 -17.75 89.38 -38.47
C ASP A 702 -17.19 90.39 -37.44
N ILE A 703 -16.55 91.44 -37.97
CA ILE A 703 -16.00 92.56 -37.22
C ILE A 703 -17.06 93.68 -37.04
N CYS A 704 -18.18 93.60 -37.76
CA CYS A 704 -19.35 94.48 -37.73
C CYS A 704 -20.74 93.77 -37.54
N PRO A 705 -20.98 92.82 -36.58
CA PRO A 705 -22.17 91.91 -36.45
C PRO A 705 -23.63 92.42 -36.45
N THR A 706 -23.92 93.63 -36.93
CA THR A 706 -25.27 94.19 -37.09
C THR A 706 -25.39 95.23 -38.22
N ASP A 707 -24.33 95.46 -39.01
CA ASP A 707 -24.21 96.54 -39.99
C ASP A 707 -23.72 96.06 -41.39
N TYR A 708 -24.18 94.89 -41.88
CA TYR A 708 -24.02 94.28 -43.24
C TYR A 708 -22.89 94.87 -44.09
N GLY A 709 -21.84 94.09 -44.31
CA GLY A 709 -20.68 94.47 -45.10
C GLY A 709 -20.45 93.61 -46.34
N THR A 710 -19.24 93.79 -46.88
CA THR A 710 -18.71 93.04 -48.03
C THR A 710 -17.18 92.93 -48.02
N SER A 711 -16.48 93.55 -47.06
CA SER A 711 -15.02 93.42 -46.90
C SER A 711 -14.65 91.95 -46.61
N THR A 712 -13.58 91.48 -47.25
CA THR A 712 -13.11 90.08 -47.22
C THR A 712 -11.66 89.91 -46.77
N GLU A 713 -10.88 91.00 -46.65
CA GLU A 713 -9.41 90.92 -46.47
C GLU A 713 -8.90 91.39 -45.10
N ASP A 714 -9.41 92.50 -44.54
CA ASP A 714 -8.97 93.04 -43.24
C ASP A 714 -10.04 92.95 -42.14
N ARG A 715 -11.27 93.35 -42.45
CA ARG A 715 -12.39 93.44 -41.51
C ARG A 715 -13.64 92.82 -42.11
N LEU A 716 -13.62 91.50 -42.09
CA LEU A 716 -14.73 90.63 -42.49
C LEU A 716 -16.08 91.17 -41.98
N GLY A 717 -17.07 91.20 -42.87
CA GLY A 717 -18.44 91.70 -42.63
C GLY A 717 -18.58 93.21 -42.37
N CYS A 718 -17.50 93.99 -42.50
CA CYS A 718 -17.59 95.46 -42.51
C CYS A 718 -17.77 96.03 -43.93
N LEU A 719 -18.20 97.29 -43.99
CA LEU A 719 -18.44 98.03 -45.23
C LEU A 719 -17.15 98.23 -46.05
N ASP A 720 -17.27 97.93 -47.34
CA ASP A 720 -16.35 98.20 -48.44
C ASP A 720 -17.13 99.04 -49.47
N THR A 721 -16.55 100.16 -49.93
CA THR A 721 -17.23 101.16 -50.77
C THR A 721 -17.01 100.99 -52.27
N ASP A 722 -15.96 100.28 -52.73
CA ASP A 722 -15.66 100.12 -54.15
C ASP A 722 -15.47 98.67 -54.66
N ASP A 723 -15.83 97.70 -53.81
CA ASP A 723 -15.94 96.25 -54.06
C ASP A 723 -14.56 95.57 -54.30
N ASP A 724 -13.56 95.93 -53.50
CA ASP A 724 -12.15 95.54 -53.62
C ASP A 724 -11.72 94.44 -52.61
N GLY A 725 -12.38 94.36 -51.46
CA GLY A 725 -12.11 93.43 -50.37
C GLY A 725 -11.65 94.10 -49.07
N TRP A 726 -11.09 95.31 -49.12
CA TRP A 726 -10.64 96.04 -47.92
C TRP A 726 -11.74 96.98 -47.41
N SER A 727 -11.81 97.13 -46.09
CA SER A 727 -12.85 97.96 -45.45
C SER A 727 -12.55 99.46 -45.56
N ASP A 728 -13.61 100.28 -45.57
CA ASP A 728 -13.57 101.77 -45.57
C ASP A 728 -12.63 102.40 -44.50
N GLU A 729 -12.26 101.64 -43.46
CA GLU A 729 -11.41 102.09 -42.34
C GLU A 729 -10.02 101.43 -42.30
N GLY A 730 -9.74 100.50 -43.22
CA GLY A 730 -8.47 99.76 -43.36
C GLY A 730 -7.73 99.98 -44.69
N ASP A 731 -8.42 100.54 -45.69
CA ASP A 731 -7.90 100.89 -47.02
C ASP A 731 -7.25 102.30 -47.05
N ASP A 732 -6.03 102.41 -47.60
CA ASP A 732 -5.31 103.69 -47.79
C ASP A 732 -5.84 104.57 -48.96
N PHE A 733 -6.72 104.06 -49.84
CA PHE A 733 -7.10 104.68 -51.12
C PHE A 733 -8.62 104.92 -51.37
N GLU A 734 -9.54 104.28 -50.65
CA GLU A 734 -11.04 104.42 -50.53
C GLU A 734 -11.88 104.35 -51.83
N TYR A 735 -11.28 104.58 -53.00
CA TYR A 735 -12.00 104.78 -54.29
C TYR A 735 -11.19 104.34 -55.55
N ASP A 736 -10.14 103.53 -55.39
CA ASP A 736 -9.43 102.88 -56.52
C ASP A 736 -9.28 101.37 -56.20
N PRO A 737 -10.20 100.51 -56.70
CA PRO A 737 -10.34 99.09 -56.31
C PRO A 737 -9.28 98.20 -56.97
N THR A 738 -8.03 98.66 -56.87
CA THR A 738 -6.81 98.04 -57.36
C THR A 738 -5.62 98.32 -56.44
N GLN A 739 -5.77 99.14 -55.40
CA GLN A 739 -4.75 99.50 -54.44
C GLN A 739 -5.36 99.80 -53.08
N TRP A 740 -4.84 99.19 -52.02
CA TRP A 740 -5.37 99.33 -50.65
C TRP A 740 -4.30 99.59 -49.57
N LEU A 741 -3.02 99.64 -49.95
CA LEU A 741 -1.87 99.74 -49.01
C LEU A 741 -0.69 100.48 -49.67
N ASP A 742 -0.03 101.38 -48.92
CA ASP A 742 1.24 102.04 -49.30
C ASP A 742 2.27 101.88 -48.15
N SER A 743 3.07 100.81 -48.19
CA SER A 743 3.93 100.37 -47.08
C SER A 743 5.15 101.28 -46.79
N ASP A 744 5.52 102.22 -47.69
CA ASP A 744 6.65 103.15 -47.43
C ASP A 744 6.44 104.65 -47.75
N ASP A 745 5.19 105.09 -47.90
CA ASP A 745 4.75 106.49 -48.11
C ASP A 745 5.29 107.11 -49.43
N ASP A 746 5.51 106.30 -50.47
CA ASP A 746 6.06 106.73 -51.77
C ASP A 746 4.97 107.25 -52.74
N GLY A 747 3.74 106.72 -52.65
CA GLY A 747 2.61 107.02 -53.52
C GLY A 747 2.35 106.02 -54.66
N TYR A 748 3.09 104.92 -54.73
CA TYR A 748 2.79 103.71 -55.50
C TYR A 748 2.37 102.59 -54.53
N GLY A 749 1.10 102.23 -54.51
CA GLY A 749 0.62 101.18 -53.61
C GLY A 749 1.24 99.80 -53.88
N ASP A 750 1.31 98.99 -52.83
CA ASP A 750 1.98 97.69 -52.75
C ASP A 750 1.46 96.65 -53.77
N ASN A 751 0.22 96.81 -54.21
CA ASN A 751 -0.57 95.69 -54.74
C ASN A 751 -0.37 95.55 -56.24
N LEU A 752 0.20 94.43 -56.67
CA LEU A 752 0.49 94.15 -58.07
C LEU A 752 -0.78 94.03 -58.93
N ALA A 753 -0.63 94.15 -60.25
CA ALA A 753 -1.73 94.24 -61.25
C ALA A 753 -2.98 93.36 -60.94
N PRO A 754 -4.19 93.94 -60.87
CA PRO A 754 -4.75 94.89 -61.85
C PRO A 754 -4.38 96.36 -61.68
N ALA A 755 -3.80 96.74 -60.54
CA ALA A 755 -3.14 98.03 -60.31
C ALA A 755 -2.41 98.56 -61.55
N ILE A 756 -2.71 99.80 -61.91
CA ILE A 756 -2.12 100.44 -63.10
C ILE A 756 -0.73 101.04 -62.85
N THR A 757 -0.36 101.20 -61.58
CA THR A 757 0.95 101.69 -61.11
C THR A 757 1.25 101.13 -59.70
N PRO A 758 1.68 99.86 -59.59
CA PRO A 758 2.12 99.27 -58.32
C PRO A 758 3.59 99.57 -58.00
N ASP A 759 4.01 99.28 -56.77
CA ASP A 759 5.42 99.14 -56.41
C ASP A 759 5.88 97.66 -56.57
N ASP A 760 7.06 97.43 -57.14
CA ASP A 760 7.69 96.12 -57.28
C ASP A 760 8.87 95.91 -56.28
N CYS A 761 9.10 96.85 -55.35
CA CYS A 761 10.00 96.73 -54.19
C CYS A 761 9.31 96.92 -52.82
N VAL A 762 8.13 97.52 -52.75
CA VAL A 762 7.06 97.46 -51.72
C VAL A 762 7.44 97.99 -50.33
N ASN A 763 8.70 97.95 -49.93
CA ASN A 763 9.19 98.17 -48.56
C ASN A 763 10.56 98.91 -48.57
N ILE A 764 10.97 99.44 -49.74
CA ILE A 764 12.33 99.94 -49.98
C ILE A 764 12.34 101.20 -50.86
N TRP A 765 11.62 102.24 -50.42
CA TRP A 765 11.48 103.58 -50.99
C TRP A 765 12.42 103.86 -52.16
N GLY A 766 11.88 103.78 -53.37
CA GLY A 766 12.65 103.88 -54.60
C GLY A 766 12.18 104.99 -55.52
N ASN A 767 12.42 104.77 -56.81
CA ASN A 767 12.00 105.65 -57.92
C ASN A 767 12.34 105.04 -59.30
N SER A 768 12.67 103.74 -59.35
CA SER A 768 12.73 103.01 -60.61
C SER A 768 11.36 103.02 -61.29
N THR A 769 11.37 102.89 -62.61
CA THR A 769 10.14 103.01 -63.43
C THR A 769 10.14 102.07 -64.65
N LEU A 770 10.91 100.96 -64.64
CA LEU A 770 11.16 100.16 -65.86
C LEU A 770 11.12 98.61 -65.73
N ASP A 771 11.92 97.93 -64.89
CA ASP A 771 11.81 96.45 -64.71
C ASP A 771 10.85 96.08 -63.57
N ARG A 772 11.04 96.78 -62.47
CA ARG A 772 10.35 96.77 -61.20
C ARG A 772 10.20 98.23 -60.82
N LEU A 773 8.97 98.71 -60.68
CA LEU A 773 8.62 100.06 -60.21
C LEU A 773 9.00 100.21 -58.71
N GLY A 774 9.08 101.45 -58.21
CA GLY A 774 9.33 101.77 -56.79
C GLY A 774 10.60 101.17 -56.14
N CYS A 775 11.46 100.51 -56.91
CA CYS A 775 12.70 99.90 -56.48
C CYS A 775 13.89 100.84 -56.32
N VAL A 776 14.82 100.35 -55.50
CA VAL A 776 16.24 100.72 -55.51
C VAL A 776 16.89 100.23 -56.80
N ASP A 777 16.96 101.14 -57.76
CA ASP A 777 17.74 101.08 -58.99
C ASP A 777 19.10 101.77 -58.73
N SER A 778 20.11 101.03 -58.23
CA SER A 778 21.35 101.63 -57.72
C SER A 778 22.28 102.14 -58.82
N ASP A 779 22.25 101.53 -60.02
CA ASP A 779 23.01 102.01 -61.18
C ASP A 779 22.25 103.01 -62.06
N GLY A 780 20.94 103.17 -61.83
CA GLY A 780 20.09 104.17 -62.47
C GLY A 780 19.69 103.79 -63.91
N ASP A 781 19.72 102.50 -64.25
CA ASP A 781 19.33 101.98 -65.57
C ASP A 781 17.86 101.53 -65.66
N GLY A 782 17.18 101.52 -64.51
CA GLY A 782 15.78 101.14 -64.35
C GLY A 782 15.57 99.65 -64.13
N TRP A 783 16.64 98.85 -64.08
CA TRP A 783 16.61 97.47 -63.58
C TRP A 783 17.13 97.38 -62.15
N SER A 784 16.33 96.78 -61.28
CA SER A 784 16.71 96.42 -59.91
C SER A 784 18.04 95.68 -59.84
N ASP A 785 18.81 95.94 -58.78
CA ASP A 785 20.09 95.26 -58.49
C ASP A 785 19.92 93.73 -58.35
N ASP A 786 18.75 93.28 -57.89
CA ASP A 786 18.43 91.88 -57.57
C ASP A 786 17.83 91.07 -58.73
N GLY A 787 17.50 91.68 -59.88
CA GLY A 787 16.88 91.02 -61.04
C GLY A 787 17.78 90.03 -61.80
N ASP A 788 18.77 89.47 -61.11
CA ASP A 788 20.05 89.09 -61.66
C ASP A 788 20.76 88.11 -60.70
N ALA A 789 20.76 86.80 -60.98
CA ALA A 789 21.45 85.85 -60.11
C ALA A 789 22.98 85.78 -60.31
N TYR A 790 23.55 86.58 -61.24
CA TYR A 790 24.98 86.93 -61.25
C TYR A 790 25.08 88.46 -60.97
N PRO A 791 24.75 88.95 -59.74
CA PRO A 791 23.95 90.18 -59.45
C PRO A 791 24.54 91.57 -59.76
N ASN A 792 25.62 91.65 -60.51
CA ASN A 792 26.36 92.88 -60.80
C ASN A 792 26.72 92.90 -62.30
N HIS A 793 25.83 92.35 -63.16
CA HIS A 793 26.12 91.37 -64.24
C HIS A 793 24.99 91.31 -65.32
N LYS A 794 23.77 91.01 -64.87
CA LYS A 794 22.43 91.01 -65.50
C LYS A 794 22.13 89.96 -66.60
N LEU A 795 22.24 88.60 -66.49
CA LEU A 795 23.20 87.69 -65.81
C LEU A 795 22.72 86.18 -65.82
N LEU A 796 23.00 85.30 -64.81
CA LEU A 796 22.80 83.80 -64.88
C LEU A 796 22.69 83.06 -63.48
N TRP A 797 22.73 81.70 -63.38
CA TRP A 797 22.55 80.91 -62.11
C TRP A 797 23.39 79.57 -61.91
N THR A 798 22.83 78.49 -61.32
CA THR A 798 23.43 77.49 -60.37
C THR A 798 24.26 76.26 -60.87
N ASP A 799 24.93 75.55 -59.93
CA ASP A 799 25.71 74.28 -60.03
C ASP A 799 25.96 73.67 -58.60
N VAL A 800 25.97 72.33 -58.36
CA VAL A 800 25.95 71.73 -56.96
C VAL A 800 26.71 70.41 -56.62
N ASP A 801 26.39 69.23 -57.19
CA ASP A 801 26.14 67.97 -56.40
C ASP A 801 27.30 67.00 -55.94
N GLY A 802 26.95 65.76 -55.49
CA GLY A 802 27.71 64.88 -54.58
C GLY A 802 28.06 63.46 -55.07
N ASP A 803 27.19 62.46 -54.86
CA ASP A 803 27.44 61.08 -55.34
C ASP A 803 27.22 60.93 -56.87
N ASN A 804 26.89 62.05 -57.52
CA ASN A 804 26.62 62.29 -58.95
C ASN A 804 25.15 62.06 -59.34
N TYR A 805 24.27 62.41 -58.40
CA TYR A 805 22.83 62.43 -58.51
C TYR A 805 22.36 63.84 -58.01
N SER A 806 21.78 64.68 -58.90
CA SER A 806 21.84 66.18 -58.89
C SER A 806 20.60 66.89 -58.33
N ASP A 807 20.78 68.08 -57.71
CA ASP A 807 19.72 68.95 -57.18
C ASP A 807 18.75 69.45 -58.26
N GLN A 808 19.27 69.76 -59.45
CA GLN A 808 18.49 69.94 -60.66
C GLN A 808 18.08 68.56 -61.21
N THR A 809 17.27 67.89 -60.39
CA THR A 809 16.54 66.65 -60.67
C THR A 809 15.63 66.82 -61.89
N GLY A 810 15.16 65.70 -62.45
CA GLY A 810 14.70 65.65 -63.83
C GLY A 810 15.85 65.48 -64.82
N THR A 811 17.09 65.71 -64.38
CA THR A 811 18.22 64.89 -64.80
C THR A 811 18.06 63.47 -64.24
N ASN A 812 18.58 62.45 -64.93
CA ASN A 812 18.52 61.02 -64.53
C ASN A 812 19.50 60.69 -63.38
N LEU A 813 19.64 61.64 -62.49
CA LEU A 813 20.66 61.81 -61.48
C LEU A 813 19.85 61.86 -60.16
N SER A 814 19.20 60.75 -59.80
CA SER A 814 18.53 60.47 -58.51
C SER A 814 18.74 59.00 -58.09
N ASP A 815 18.62 58.69 -56.80
CA ASP A 815 19.12 57.46 -56.14
C ASP A 815 18.04 56.72 -55.30
N ASP A 816 18.22 55.41 -55.07
CA ASP A 816 17.39 54.56 -54.19
C ASP A 816 17.67 54.84 -52.69
N CYS A 817 18.84 55.39 -52.37
CA CYS A 817 19.21 55.86 -51.03
C CYS A 817 20.05 57.15 -51.12
N PRO A 818 19.47 58.33 -51.49
CA PRO A 818 20.19 59.59 -51.83
C PRO A 818 21.12 60.22 -50.76
N GLU A 819 21.38 59.48 -49.69
CA GLU A 819 22.15 59.84 -48.50
C GLU A 819 23.04 58.67 -48.00
N VAL A 820 22.89 57.44 -48.53
CA VAL A 820 23.50 56.19 -48.00
C VAL A 820 23.86 55.19 -49.12
N ALA A 821 25.10 54.67 -49.13
CA ALA A 821 25.57 53.74 -50.16
C ALA A 821 25.61 52.25 -49.71
N GLY A 822 25.25 51.33 -50.61
CA GLY A 822 25.32 49.88 -50.37
C GLY A 822 25.30 49.00 -51.64
N THR A 823 25.33 47.68 -51.46
CA THR A 823 25.67 46.65 -52.47
C THR A 823 24.79 45.40 -52.52
N SER A 824 23.74 45.24 -51.70
CA SER A 824 22.83 44.09 -51.80
C SER A 824 22.17 44.00 -53.19
N THR A 825 21.85 42.79 -53.66
CA THR A 825 21.37 42.56 -55.05
C THR A 825 20.20 41.61 -55.24
N LYS A 826 19.82 40.79 -54.25
CA LYS A 826 18.70 39.82 -54.42
C LYS A 826 17.43 40.18 -53.64
N ASP A 827 17.51 41.07 -52.66
CA ASP A 827 16.35 41.60 -51.94
C ASP A 827 16.24 43.14 -51.93
N ARG A 828 17.34 43.92 -51.92
CA ARG A 828 17.26 45.41 -51.86
C ARG A 828 18.42 46.16 -52.56
N LEU A 829 18.16 47.17 -53.38
CA LEU A 829 19.22 48.08 -53.88
C LEU A 829 19.74 49.01 -52.75
N GLY A 830 20.95 49.55 -52.88
CA GLY A 830 21.55 50.45 -51.87
C GLY A 830 21.83 49.84 -50.48
N CYS A 831 21.58 48.53 -50.28
CA CYS A 831 21.56 47.88 -48.95
C CYS A 831 22.75 46.92 -48.70
N VAL A 832 22.70 46.00 -47.73
CA VAL A 832 23.87 45.24 -47.22
C VAL A 832 23.75 43.70 -47.38
N ASP A 833 24.90 43.04 -47.61
CA ASP A 833 25.13 41.59 -47.79
C ASP A 833 26.59 41.28 -47.37
N SER A 834 26.80 40.38 -46.39
CA SER A 834 28.11 40.18 -45.71
C SER A 834 28.91 38.92 -46.07
N ASP A 835 28.24 37.79 -46.30
CA ASP A 835 28.90 36.48 -46.52
C ASP A 835 29.04 36.16 -48.02
N GLY A 836 28.19 36.76 -48.87
CA GLY A 836 28.33 36.73 -50.31
C GLY A 836 27.75 35.50 -51.01
N ASP A 837 27.02 34.61 -50.31
CA ASP A 837 26.09 33.68 -50.98
C ASP A 837 24.98 34.45 -51.75
N GLY A 838 24.75 35.70 -51.35
CA GLY A 838 23.92 36.71 -51.98
C GLY A 838 22.49 36.74 -51.45
N TRP A 839 22.24 36.28 -50.23
CA TRP A 839 21.12 36.72 -49.41
C TRP A 839 21.62 37.79 -48.43
N SER A 840 20.77 38.76 -48.06
CA SER A 840 21.11 39.66 -46.95
C SER A 840 21.23 38.88 -45.63
N ASP A 841 22.11 39.35 -44.74
CA ASP A 841 22.64 38.68 -43.53
C ASP A 841 21.59 38.04 -42.59
N VAL A 842 20.33 38.44 -42.73
CA VAL A 842 19.20 38.13 -41.86
C VAL A 842 18.64 36.70 -42.09
N ALA A 843 19.05 36.02 -43.16
CA ALA A 843 18.32 34.87 -43.71
C ALA A 843 18.93 33.45 -43.50
N ASP A 844 20.14 33.30 -42.94
CA ASP A 844 20.87 32.01 -42.91
C ASP A 844 21.04 31.39 -41.50
N TYR A 845 21.14 30.06 -41.43
CA TYR A 845 21.45 29.28 -40.22
C TYR A 845 22.96 29.25 -39.91
N TYR A 846 23.84 29.43 -40.91
CA TYR A 846 25.28 29.59 -40.70
C TYR A 846 25.85 30.82 -41.47
N PRO A 847 25.49 32.09 -41.14
CA PRO A 847 25.79 33.31 -41.95
C PRO A 847 27.27 33.71 -42.14
N LYS A 848 28.19 32.75 -41.99
CA LYS A 848 29.66 32.82 -42.09
C LYS A 848 30.26 31.49 -42.61
N ASP A 849 29.45 30.56 -43.13
CA ASP A 849 29.83 29.23 -43.65
C ASP A 849 28.99 28.90 -44.90
N ALA A 850 29.20 29.66 -45.98
CA ALA A 850 28.56 29.55 -47.30
C ALA A 850 28.58 28.16 -47.98
N GLU A 851 29.12 27.10 -47.36
CA GLU A 851 28.95 25.70 -47.81
C GLU A 851 27.82 24.95 -47.08
N ARG A 852 27.13 25.49 -46.06
CA ARG A 852 26.29 24.68 -45.15
C ARG A 852 24.99 25.28 -44.62
N HIS A 853 23.93 24.45 -44.64
CA HIS A 853 22.76 24.59 -43.75
C HIS A 853 22.19 23.26 -43.15
N ILE A 854 22.84 22.07 -43.28
CA ILE A 854 22.31 20.76 -42.73
C ILE A 854 23.33 19.67 -42.23
N LYS A 855 22.84 18.54 -41.63
CA LYS A 855 23.47 17.77 -40.50
C LYS A 855 22.92 16.31 -40.31
N SER A 856 23.72 15.21 -40.22
CA SER A 856 23.24 13.79 -40.00
C SER A 856 24.31 12.70 -39.60
N LYS A 857 23.93 11.40 -39.35
CA LYS A 857 24.79 10.18 -39.07
C LYS A 857 24.14 8.81 -39.50
N LEU A 858 24.93 7.71 -39.60
CA LEU A 858 24.64 6.45 -40.34
C LEU A 858 24.49 5.13 -39.50
N PRO A 859 23.95 4.01 -40.07
CA PRO A 859 23.65 2.76 -39.36
C PRO A 859 24.82 1.74 -39.27
N MET A 860 24.90 1.01 -38.13
CA MET A 860 25.74 -0.18 -37.96
C MET A 860 24.86 -1.45 -37.89
N ILE A 861 24.99 -2.31 -38.89
CA ILE A 861 24.31 -3.61 -38.98
C ILE A 861 24.99 -4.64 -38.04
N ILE A 862 24.22 -5.62 -37.53
CA ILE A 862 24.59 -6.85 -36.74
C ILE A 862 24.44 -6.83 -35.20
N LEU A 863 24.75 -5.78 -34.44
CA LEU A 863 25.16 -5.96 -33.03
C LEU A 863 24.14 -5.76 -31.88
N ILE A 864 22.87 -5.41 -32.12
CA ILE A 864 21.88 -5.15 -31.04
C ILE A 864 20.55 -5.92 -31.18
N SER A 865 20.16 -6.33 -32.39
CA SER A 865 18.84 -6.94 -32.65
C SER A 865 18.65 -8.38 -32.16
N VAL A 866 19.64 -8.98 -31.47
CA VAL A 866 19.54 -10.30 -30.84
C VAL A 866 19.75 -10.16 -29.34
N LEU A 867 18.78 -9.49 -28.70
CA LEU A 867 18.22 -10.03 -27.46
C LEU A 867 17.83 -11.49 -27.76
N ILE A 868 18.22 -12.51 -26.99
CA ILE A 868 18.27 -12.57 -25.52
C ILE A 868 16.89 -12.21 -24.92
N ALA A 869 15.86 -12.68 -25.61
CA ALA A 869 14.49 -12.81 -25.14
C ALA A 869 13.89 -14.12 -25.72
N GLY A 870 14.22 -15.26 -25.10
CA GLY A 870 13.57 -16.55 -25.43
C GLY A 870 14.43 -17.73 -25.91
N LEU A 871 15.58 -18.00 -25.26
CA LEU A 871 16.29 -19.31 -25.17
C LEU A 871 17.66 -19.05 -24.50
N LEU A 872 18.02 -19.59 -23.32
CA LEU A 872 17.33 -20.42 -22.33
C LEU A 872 17.20 -19.58 -21.01
N GLY A 873 16.47 -19.91 -19.96
CA GLY A 873 16.08 -21.23 -19.44
C GLY A 873 17.18 -21.81 -18.53
N VAL A 874 16.81 -22.25 -17.32
CA VAL A 874 17.62 -23.04 -16.36
C VAL A 874 18.55 -22.25 -15.38
N THR A 875 17.95 -21.89 -14.24
CA THR A 875 18.40 -22.09 -12.83
C THR A 875 19.48 -21.25 -12.11
N THR A 876 19.01 -20.57 -11.05
CA THR A 876 19.40 -20.69 -9.60
C THR A 876 20.63 -20.03 -8.96
N LEU A 877 20.42 -19.70 -7.66
CA LEU A 877 21.37 -19.64 -6.52
C LEU A 877 22.45 -18.53 -6.59
N MET A 878 22.42 -17.49 -5.74
CA MET A 878 22.56 -17.50 -4.26
C MET A 878 23.69 -18.39 -3.72
N ILE A 879 24.81 -17.77 -3.34
CA ILE A 879 25.66 -18.02 -2.15
C ILE A 879 26.66 -16.84 -2.14
N MET A 880 26.55 -15.87 -1.23
CA MET A 880 27.01 -15.86 0.17
C MET A 880 28.54 -15.93 0.39
N ARG A 881 28.98 -15.03 1.30
CA ARG A 881 30.22 -15.05 2.12
C ARG A 881 31.57 -14.60 1.51
N ARG A 882 32.06 -13.50 2.13
CA ARG A 882 33.42 -13.30 2.68
C ARG A 882 34.60 -12.95 1.74
N LYS A 883 34.92 -11.64 1.73
CA LYS A 883 36.26 -11.13 2.11
C LYS A 883 36.61 -11.53 3.57
N PRO A 884 37.86 -11.42 4.08
CA PRO A 884 39.03 -10.70 3.57
C PRO A 884 40.31 -11.60 3.55
N ASP A 885 41.59 -11.20 3.62
CA ASP A 885 42.26 -9.89 3.82
C ASP A 885 43.72 -9.87 3.24
N ASP A 886 44.47 -8.80 3.55
CA ASP A 886 45.94 -8.56 3.43
C ASP A 886 46.51 -8.43 1.99
N GLU A 887 47.20 -7.35 1.56
CA GLU A 887 48.33 -6.56 2.15
C GLU A 887 49.70 -7.30 2.13
N LEU A 888 50.88 -6.69 1.96
CA LEU A 888 51.33 -5.33 1.55
C LEU A 888 52.29 -5.52 0.31
N GLN A 889 53.01 -4.58 -0.33
CA GLN A 889 53.28 -3.12 -0.33
C GLN A 889 53.91 -2.83 -1.75
N ALA A 890 54.30 -1.65 -2.28
CA ALA A 890 54.43 -0.24 -1.88
C ALA A 890 54.27 0.62 -3.19
N LEU A 891 54.86 1.79 -3.49
CA LEU A 891 55.88 2.67 -2.89
C LEU A 891 55.74 4.08 -3.51
N GLY A 892 55.87 5.16 -2.72
CA GLY A 892 55.73 6.57 -3.17
C GLY A 892 54.66 7.31 -2.36
N GLN A 893 54.97 7.91 -1.20
CA GLN A 893 55.62 9.24 -1.02
C GLN A 893 54.76 10.41 -1.56
N LEU A 894 54.41 11.46 -0.80
CA LEU A 894 54.77 11.83 0.58
C LEU A 894 53.81 12.91 1.19
N MET A 895 53.64 12.93 2.52
CA MET A 895 53.41 14.12 3.40
C MET A 895 52.15 15.04 3.30
N THR A 896 51.25 14.88 4.29
CA THR A 896 50.74 15.90 5.27
C THR A 896 50.12 17.26 4.86
N ALA A 897 48.91 17.53 5.41
CA ALA A 897 48.24 18.84 5.61
C ALA A 897 48.95 19.72 6.70
N PRO A 898 48.57 20.99 7.05
CA PRO A 898 47.29 21.76 6.91
C PRO A 898 47.52 23.21 6.34
N PRO A 899 46.85 24.35 6.68
CA PRO A 899 45.52 24.68 7.28
C PRO A 899 44.70 25.77 6.48
N PRO A 900 43.53 26.26 6.97
CA PRO A 900 42.83 27.51 6.52
C PRO A 900 43.14 28.74 7.42
N PRO A 901 42.52 29.96 7.30
CA PRO A 901 42.03 30.76 6.15
C PRO A 901 42.46 32.28 6.16
N MET A 902 42.02 33.08 5.16
CA MET A 902 41.89 34.57 5.06
C MET A 902 43.12 35.54 5.08
N GLY A 903 43.06 36.59 4.23
CA GLY A 903 43.81 37.88 4.28
C GLY A 903 45.09 37.99 3.43
N ALA A 904 45.53 39.14 2.88
CA ALA A 904 44.95 40.51 2.76
C ALA A 904 45.77 41.41 1.76
N PHE A 905 45.40 42.71 1.62
CA PHE A 905 46.09 43.88 1.00
C PHE A 905 45.63 44.44 -0.37
N GLU A 906 45.88 45.75 -0.61
CA GLU A 906 45.12 46.68 -1.48
C GLU A 906 45.97 47.46 -2.53
N ALA A 907 45.32 47.89 -3.65
CA ALA A 907 45.49 49.11 -4.53
C ALA A 907 46.91 49.64 -4.97
N PRO A 908 47.05 50.57 -5.96
CA PRO A 908 46.10 51.14 -6.97
C PRO A 908 46.51 50.90 -8.48
N PRO A 909 45.74 51.40 -9.49
CA PRO A 909 45.93 51.18 -10.96
C PRO A 909 46.90 52.22 -11.62
N PRO A 910 47.04 52.46 -12.98
CA PRO A 910 46.27 52.04 -14.19
C PRO A 910 47.21 51.65 -15.39
N PRO A 911 46.90 51.85 -16.70
CA PRO A 911 45.64 52.02 -17.46
C PRO A 911 45.44 50.80 -18.43
N THR A 912 44.78 50.77 -19.60
CA THR A 912 44.19 51.72 -20.61
C THR A 912 43.22 50.88 -21.49
N PRO A 913 42.32 51.43 -22.36
CA PRO A 913 42.12 52.85 -22.67
C PRO A 913 40.68 53.41 -22.56
N VAL A 914 39.75 52.99 -23.44
CA VAL A 914 38.64 53.80 -24.01
C VAL A 914 37.62 52.82 -24.62
N LEU A 915 36.29 53.05 -24.78
CA LEU A 915 35.19 53.83 -24.14
C LEU A 915 33.87 53.20 -24.76
N GLU A 916 32.59 53.66 -24.71
CA GLU A 916 31.82 54.81 -24.18
C GLU A 916 30.52 54.30 -23.48
N PRO A 917 29.79 55.09 -22.65
CA PRO A 917 28.95 54.51 -21.60
C PRO A 917 27.44 54.93 -21.52
N ILE A 918 26.59 53.90 -21.58
CA ILE A 918 25.40 53.53 -20.74
C ILE A 918 24.69 54.60 -19.86
N GLN A 919 23.35 54.60 -19.91
CA GLN A 919 22.38 55.34 -19.08
C GLN A 919 21.97 54.56 -17.80
N GLN A 920 21.58 55.25 -16.72
CA GLN A 920 21.27 54.64 -15.40
C GLN A 920 19.77 54.60 -15.06
N GLY A 921 19.38 53.71 -14.13
CA GLY A 921 18.04 53.62 -13.52
C GLY A 921 17.97 54.27 -12.12
N PRO A 922 16.77 54.32 -11.50
CA PRO A 922 16.52 55.14 -10.31
C PRO A 922 17.24 54.66 -9.03
N PRO A 923 17.56 55.58 -8.10
CA PRO A 923 18.39 55.35 -6.91
C PRO A 923 17.63 54.66 -5.75
N ALA A 924 18.35 53.91 -4.91
CA ALA A 924 17.78 53.18 -3.78
C ALA A 924 17.42 54.10 -2.60
N VAL A 925 16.20 53.96 -2.07
CA VAL A 925 15.68 54.72 -0.91
C VAL A 925 16.40 54.31 0.40
N PRO A 926 16.80 55.25 1.28
CA PRO A 926 17.37 54.94 2.59
C PRO A 926 16.44 54.13 3.51
N ALA A 927 17.03 53.35 4.42
CA ALA A 927 16.29 52.49 5.35
C ALA A 927 15.40 53.24 6.38
N GLU A 928 15.51 54.57 6.47
CA GLU A 928 14.65 55.43 7.30
C GLU A 928 13.49 56.07 6.51
N GLY A 929 13.38 55.80 5.21
CA GLY A 929 12.37 56.34 4.31
C GLY A 929 12.87 57.49 3.43
N LEU A 930 11.95 58.06 2.63
CA LEU A 930 12.21 59.26 1.84
C LEU A 930 12.40 60.50 2.75
N PRO A 931 13.23 61.49 2.35
CA PRO A 931 13.35 62.75 3.07
C PRO A 931 11.99 63.45 3.22
N ALA A 932 11.70 63.99 4.41
CA ALA A 932 10.37 64.51 4.74
C ALA A 932 9.92 65.62 3.76
N GLY A 933 8.85 65.33 3.01
CA GLY A 933 8.29 66.22 1.98
C GLY A 933 8.56 65.80 0.52
N TRP A 934 9.29 64.70 0.28
CA TRP A 934 9.59 64.19 -1.06
C TRP A 934 8.63 63.08 -1.52
N THR A 935 8.32 63.05 -2.82
CA THR A 935 7.58 61.96 -3.47
C THR A 935 8.51 60.93 -4.11
N GLN A 936 7.99 59.74 -4.42
CA GLN A 936 8.77 58.68 -5.07
C GLN A 936 9.23 59.07 -6.49
N GLU A 937 8.46 59.85 -7.23
CA GLU A 937 8.89 60.36 -8.55
C GLU A 937 10.04 61.38 -8.43
N GLN A 938 9.96 62.30 -7.46
CA GLN A 938 11.05 63.23 -7.17
C GLN A 938 12.33 62.48 -6.75
N TRP A 939 12.17 61.39 -6.00
CA TRP A 939 13.29 60.52 -5.65
C TRP A 939 13.88 59.78 -6.87
N ASN A 940 13.04 59.27 -7.76
CA ASN A 940 13.48 58.58 -8.98
C ASN A 940 14.32 59.49 -9.90
N TYR A 941 14.09 60.82 -9.87
CA TYR A 941 14.81 61.80 -10.69
C TYR A 941 16.02 62.46 -9.98
N TYR A 942 15.89 62.85 -8.70
CA TYR A 942 16.92 63.62 -7.98
C TYR A 942 17.51 62.91 -6.75
N GLY A 943 17.03 61.71 -6.40
CA GLY A 943 17.46 60.99 -5.20
C GLY A 943 18.95 60.64 -5.16
N GLN A 944 19.59 60.46 -6.33
CA GLN A 944 21.03 60.17 -6.40
C GLN A 944 21.84 61.41 -6.04
N GLU A 945 21.45 62.58 -6.56
CA GLU A 945 22.08 63.87 -6.25
C GLU A 945 21.87 64.20 -4.75
N TRP A 946 20.70 63.89 -4.18
CA TRP A 946 20.44 64.02 -2.75
C TRP A 946 21.32 63.08 -1.89
N LEU A 947 21.50 61.82 -2.31
CA LEU A 947 22.40 60.87 -1.63
C LEU A 947 23.87 61.33 -1.69
N ASP A 948 24.31 61.81 -2.84
CA ASP A 948 25.69 62.27 -3.06
C ASP A 948 26.01 63.54 -2.23
N ASP A 949 25.02 64.42 -2.00
CA ASP A 949 25.16 65.63 -1.16
C ASP A 949 24.99 65.37 0.37
N ASN A 950 24.47 64.20 0.80
CA ASN A 950 24.12 63.91 2.21
C ASN A 950 24.78 62.63 2.78
N SER A 951 25.86 62.13 2.19
CA SER A 951 26.58 60.90 2.60
C SER A 951 27.91 61.11 3.35
#